data_AF-A0A1F8GUI4-F1
#
_entry.id   AF-A0A1F8GUI4-F1
#
_cell.length_a   1.000
_cell.length_b   1.000
_cell.length_c   1.000
_cell.angle_alpha   90.00
_cell.angle_beta   90.00
_cell.angle_gamma   90.00
#
_symmetry.space_group_name_H-M   'P 1'
#
loop_
_entity.id
_entity.type
_entity.pdbx_description
1 polymer ?
#
loop_
_entity_poly.entity_id
_entity_poly.type
_entity_poly.pdbx_seq_one_letter_code
_entity_poly.pdbx_strand_id
1 'polypeptide(L)'
;MAEPINNNSVQKIQDILAPSALSVSPNYIQIGPKYARTIFLATYPRYLNTSWFSPIINLDRVFDISIFVHPKNTATVLKQLRDQLARLQAQAMEESSKGKVRDPILETAMQDIEVLRDKLQQGTDKFFELGVYITLYEDSVKGLDEAESKIKGLLEYQLIFAKAATFRMMDGFNSTLPMDDDRLAEHTSLNTEPISSLFPFVSFDLTSNSGVLYGINTHNNSLVLFDRFNLENANAVVFGKSGGGKSIKGTENVLVRYENKIQLLKIGALVDQLIKKRGIVKIDEELEGVLEPDIEVWAFDAKLKGSWSKVSVAARKDAPKDFYRFSTRSGRVVTTTGDHNMVILKDGVVITDKSTNIRPGQHVPLPRHIGVSANSEISLNLIEILEGSKNIYVAGAGEIIKQNYSTLKTRVIDYELDQYLYRYRDSRRVPLPYFKKIMKILDVNLNHPLLAGLKIVSKSGRGYAPVIFPISKSFLKIIGYIVAEGTITDDLIIISNTDPDIIKDIQIALSSTGTLFFTATDSINIGDRIFVEIIKQLGGKKKSNKKDVLPFIFGLKKDMIAPYLQSYFEGDGCIEHASVMAVSKSKELISGLCYLLYYFDIVGRIKRTTKKAPAWSSKKIYWKLIISGQNDLRKFASEIGFVSQRKNCLLSNITNRESNTNVDLVPELSGFFKEINEVCPSIFYGLSDISALKRGVYDPSPGKLNELTRMVRERIALYMGNASISYVSHGSMMTLISGQYTQDSFARKLEITEKLEKMLAKLEVFANSSLFWDEIVKIEKIKNKNDAYVYDLTVDNEVFLCGTGGLFVHNSYTTKLEMLRHLIFGTQVIVIDPEDEYKYLGDTVGGSTIKISVNSEQHLNPFDLPVPKEGEVSADIFKSHILGLTGLLKLMLGELTPEESAILDEALIQTYAIKDITPDSDFSQAAPPVLSDLLSILEGMTGAESMAIRLKKYTDGTFAGFLNKPTNVPLDNQLVVFSIRDMEEELRPIAMYLVLNHIWTAIRRELKKRILAIDEAWVLMKYPVGADFVSNIARRARKYYTGLTTISQDVSVFLASESGKSVLANSSIQVLMKQSPATIDVVQQTFNLTDAEKFYLLEARVGFGLFFLGQNHVGIRVVASYAEDQIITSDPRQILEIEKAKEEWAKTQ
;
A
#
# COMPACT_ATOMS: atom_id res chain seq x y z
N MET A 1 33.82 33.22 37.47
CA MET A 1 34.85 33.80 36.58
C MET A 1 35.34 32.68 35.69
N ALA A 2 35.38 32.86 34.37
CA ALA A 2 36.02 31.93 33.46
C ALA A 2 37.39 32.49 33.09
N GLU A 3 38.46 31.71 33.25
CA GLU A 3 39.77 32.11 32.76
C GLU A 3 39.84 31.97 31.23
N PRO A 4 40.59 32.85 30.53
CA PRO A 4 40.80 32.72 29.09
C PRO A 4 41.69 31.50 28.80
N ILE A 5 41.26 30.66 27.85
CA ILE A 5 42.06 29.53 27.36
C ILE A 5 43.37 30.08 26.77
N ASN A 6 44.49 29.63 27.31
CA ASN A 6 45.81 30.20 27.03
C ASN A 6 46.34 29.68 25.67
N ASN A 7 46.54 30.59 24.71
CA ASN A 7 46.69 30.29 23.28
C ASN A 7 48.00 29.60 22.84
N ASN A 8 48.78 29.03 23.76
CA ASN A 8 50.14 28.49 23.51
C ASN A 8 50.37 27.07 24.06
N SER A 9 49.33 26.32 24.41
CA SER A 9 49.42 24.88 24.71
C SER A 9 48.71 24.04 23.65
N VAL A 10 49.31 22.89 23.30
CA VAL A 10 48.68 21.85 22.48
C VAL A 10 47.27 21.57 23.01
N GLN A 11 46.23 21.76 22.17
CA GLN A 11 44.85 21.49 22.56
C GLN A 11 44.75 20.07 23.09
N LYS A 12 44.33 19.92 24.35
CA LYS A 12 44.09 18.62 24.95
C LYS A 12 42.75 18.13 24.44
N ILE A 13 42.57 16.80 24.41
CA ILE A 13 41.27 16.17 24.09
C ILE A 13 40.16 16.75 24.99
N GLN A 14 40.49 17.10 26.24
CA GLN A 14 39.59 17.77 27.19
C GLN A 14 39.06 19.13 26.68
N ASP A 15 39.87 19.91 25.97
CA ASP A 15 39.47 21.22 25.43
C ASP A 15 38.56 21.08 24.19
N ILE A 16 38.66 19.94 23.48
CA ILE A 16 37.81 19.59 22.33
C ILE A 16 36.47 19.00 22.78
N LEU A 17 36.45 18.27 23.91
CA LEU A 17 35.25 17.66 24.50
C LEU A 17 34.46 18.61 25.42
N ALA A 18 35.05 19.74 25.84
CA ALA A 18 34.39 20.69 26.71
C ALA A 18 33.17 21.34 26.03
N PRO A 19 32.02 21.48 26.72
CA PRO A 19 30.85 22.14 26.16
C PRO A 19 31.12 23.63 25.92
N SER A 20 30.55 24.18 24.84
CA SER A 20 30.79 25.57 24.41
C SER A 20 30.39 26.65 25.43
N ALA A 21 29.54 26.31 26.39
CA ALA A 21 29.25 27.10 27.58
C ALA A 21 28.71 26.19 28.70
N LEU A 22 28.99 26.55 29.95
CA LEU A 22 28.39 25.93 31.14
C LEU A 22 27.91 27.03 32.09
N SER A 23 26.64 26.97 32.51
CA SER A 23 26.07 27.90 33.50
C SER A 23 25.22 27.14 34.51
N VAL A 24 25.43 27.37 35.80
CA VAL A 24 24.72 26.68 36.88
C VAL A 24 23.73 27.65 37.52
N SER A 25 22.44 27.28 37.49
CA SER A 25 21.35 27.98 38.17
C SER A 25 20.80 27.14 39.34
N PRO A 26 20.04 27.72 40.29
CA PRO A 26 19.47 26.97 41.41
C PRO A 26 18.62 25.76 41.00
N ASN A 27 17.93 25.81 39.85
CA ASN A 27 16.96 24.81 39.41
C ASN A 27 17.29 24.14 38.05
N TYR A 28 18.44 24.44 37.44
CA TYR A 28 18.91 23.80 36.21
C TYR A 28 20.38 24.13 35.93
N ILE A 29 21.01 23.39 35.03
CA ILE A 29 22.28 23.74 34.38
C ILE A 29 21.99 24.06 32.91
N GLN A 30 22.70 25.00 32.31
CA GLN A 30 22.76 25.17 30.86
C GLN A 30 24.09 24.62 30.35
N ILE A 31 24.03 23.70 29.39
CA ILE A 31 25.16 23.00 28.77
C ILE A 31 25.09 23.28 27.26
N GLY A 32 25.88 24.25 26.79
CA GLY A 32 25.76 24.80 25.44
C GLY A 32 24.33 25.31 25.16
N PRO A 33 23.61 24.75 24.16
CA PRO A 33 22.22 25.12 23.86
C PRO A 33 21.18 24.39 24.72
N LYS A 34 21.54 23.31 25.43
CA LYS A 34 20.61 22.47 26.21
C LYS A 34 20.48 22.98 27.64
N TYR A 35 19.32 22.76 28.24
CA TYR A 35 19.09 22.89 29.68
C TYR A 35 18.95 21.51 30.29
N ALA A 36 19.59 21.30 31.45
CA ALA A 36 19.59 20.05 32.20
C ALA A 36 19.04 20.24 33.61
N ARG A 37 18.27 19.28 34.14
CA ARG A 37 17.78 19.29 35.53
C ARG A 37 17.84 17.89 36.13
N THR A 38 18.52 17.75 37.27
CA THR A 38 18.53 16.49 38.02
C THR A 38 17.42 16.45 39.07
N ILE A 39 16.71 15.34 39.10
CA ILE A 39 15.80 14.94 40.17
C ILE A 39 16.29 13.64 40.81
N PHE A 40 15.92 13.41 42.07
CA PHE A 40 16.23 12.18 42.80
C PHE A 40 14.98 11.60 43.45
N LEU A 41 14.93 10.28 43.60
CA LEU A 41 13.82 9.59 44.28
C LEU A 41 14.03 9.66 45.80
N ALA A 42 13.12 10.33 46.50
CA ALA A 42 13.25 10.64 47.92
C ALA A 42 12.41 9.74 48.85
N THR A 43 11.35 9.11 48.33
CA THR A 43 10.45 8.24 49.09
C THR A 43 9.91 7.13 48.21
N TYR A 44 9.84 5.91 48.75
CA TYR A 44 9.27 4.72 48.12
C TYR A 44 8.12 4.16 48.97
N PRO A 45 7.10 3.52 48.38
CA PRO A 45 6.06 2.80 49.11
C PRO A 45 6.61 1.53 49.79
N ARG A 46 5.82 1.02 50.76
CA ARG A 46 6.14 -0.22 51.50
C ARG A 46 6.25 -1.47 50.61
N TYR A 47 5.60 -1.48 49.45
CA TYR A 47 5.67 -2.56 48.46
C TYR A 47 5.86 -1.95 47.07
N LEU A 48 6.82 -2.51 46.30
CA LEU A 48 7.06 -2.15 44.90
C LEU A 48 6.64 -3.32 44.02
N ASN A 49 5.78 -3.06 43.03
CA ASN A 49 5.37 -4.05 42.04
C ASN A 49 6.50 -4.31 41.04
N THR A 50 6.60 -5.51 40.48
CA THR A 50 7.53 -5.79 39.37
C THR A 50 7.32 -4.80 38.21
N SER A 51 8.41 -4.33 37.61
CA SER A 51 8.40 -3.41 36.47
C SER A 51 7.81 -2.01 36.74
N TRP A 52 7.68 -1.59 38.01
CA TRP A 52 7.13 -0.27 38.37
C TRP A 52 7.86 0.90 37.69
N PHE A 53 9.17 0.79 37.48
CA PHE A 53 10.01 1.83 36.87
C PHE A 53 9.92 1.88 35.33
N SER A 54 9.26 0.89 34.71
CA SER A 54 9.10 0.78 33.24
C SER A 54 8.49 2.03 32.56
N PRO A 55 7.48 2.74 33.13
CA PRO A 55 6.94 3.96 32.50
C PRO A 55 7.92 5.13 32.47
N ILE A 56 8.98 5.10 33.29
CA ILE A 56 10.06 6.09 33.26
C ILE A 56 11.10 5.68 32.21
N ILE A 57 11.52 4.42 32.21
CA ILE A 57 12.48 3.88 31.23
C ILE A 57 11.96 4.02 29.79
N ASN A 58 10.67 3.72 29.56
CA ASN A 58 10.02 3.80 28.24
C ASN A 58 9.44 5.20 27.93
N LEU A 59 9.89 6.25 28.61
CA LEU A 59 9.43 7.61 28.36
C LEU A 59 10.13 8.22 27.12
N ASP A 60 9.34 8.71 26.16
CA ASP A 60 9.82 9.41 24.94
C ASP A 60 10.43 10.79 25.25
N ARG A 61 11.61 10.77 25.88
CA ARG A 61 12.45 11.90 26.30
C ARG A 61 13.92 11.47 26.41
N VAL A 62 14.83 12.45 26.31
CA VAL A 62 16.26 12.25 26.56
C VAL A 62 16.57 12.58 28.02
N PHE A 63 17.01 11.58 28.78
CA PHE A 63 17.45 11.72 30.17
C PHE A 63 18.46 10.63 30.51
N ASP A 64 19.34 10.91 31.46
CA ASP A 64 20.23 9.91 32.07
C ASP A 64 19.62 9.41 33.37
N ILE A 65 19.79 8.12 33.68
CA ILE A 65 19.45 7.53 34.97
C ILE A 65 20.70 6.90 35.57
N SER A 66 20.98 7.20 36.84
CA SER A 66 22.00 6.50 37.63
C SER A 66 21.38 5.90 38.89
N ILE A 67 21.75 4.66 39.17
CA ILE A 67 21.25 3.87 40.30
C ILE A 67 22.47 3.42 41.11
N PHE A 68 22.67 4.03 42.28
CA PHE A 68 23.73 3.68 43.20
C PHE A 68 23.21 2.73 44.27
N VAL A 69 23.91 1.62 44.49
CA VAL A 69 23.52 0.55 45.43
C VAL A 69 24.65 0.29 46.41
N HIS A 70 24.62 0.99 47.55
CA HIS A 70 25.66 0.93 48.58
C HIS A 70 25.31 -0.14 49.63
N PRO A 71 26.06 -1.24 49.78
CA PRO A 71 25.72 -2.31 50.72
C PRO A 71 25.88 -1.88 52.18
N LYS A 72 24.84 -2.11 53.00
CA LYS A 72 24.89 -1.88 54.45
C LYS A 72 25.43 -3.08 55.20
N ASN A 73 26.19 -2.81 56.28
CA ASN A 73 26.66 -3.86 57.18
C ASN A 73 25.49 -4.49 57.94
N THR A 74 25.21 -5.78 57.67
CA THR A 74 24.09 -6.52 58.26
C THR A 74 24.11 -6.53 59.79
N ALA A 75 25.28 -6.59 60.44
CA ALA A 75 25.38 -6.58 61.90
C ALA A 75 24.94 -5.24 62.51
N THR A 76 25.26 -4.12 61.83
CA THR A 76 24.79 -2.78 62.23
C THR A 76 23.27 -2.66 62.10
N VAL A 77 22.70 -3.15 61.00
CA VAL A 77 21.24 -3.13 60.76
C VAL A 77 20.50 -4.03 61.75
N LEU A 78 20.98 -5.26 62.00
CA LEU A 78 20.42 -6.17 63.00
C LEU A 78 20.43 -5.55 64.41
N LYS A 79 21.48 -4.82 64.77
CA LYS A 79 21.54 -4.06 66.04
C LYS A 79 20.48 -2.96 66.08
N GLN A 80 20.35 -2.16 65.02
CA GLN A 80 19.33 -1.10 64.93
C GLN A 80 17.90 -1.64 65.03
N LEU A 81 17.58 -2.73 64.30
CA LEU A 81 16.29 -3.39 64.34
C LEU A 81 15.98 -3.97 65.74
N ARG A 82 16.97 -4.58 66.40
CA ARG A 82 16.83 -5.06 67.79
C ARG A 82 16.55 -3.92 68.77
N ASP A 83 17.31 -2.83 68.67
CA ASP A 83 17.16 -1.67 69.56
C ASP A 83 15.85 -0.90 69.27
N GLN A 84 15.31 -0.97 68.05
CA GLN A 84 13.96 -0.48 67.68
C GLN A 84 12.85 -1.40 68.21
N LEU A 85 12.99 -2.72 68.06
CA LEU A 85 12.05 -3.71 68.61
C LEU A 85 11.94 -3.58 70.13
N ALA A 86 13.07 -3.43 70.84
CA ALA A 86 13.10 -3.25 72.29
C ALA A 86 12.35 -1.97 72.73
N ARG A 87 12.42 -0.88 71.95
CA ARG A 87 11.64 0.35 72.21
C ARG A 87 10.15 0.15 71.99
N LEU A 88 9.75 -0.54 70.91
CA LEU A 88 8.34 -0.86 70.65
C LEU A 88 7.78 -1.81 71.72
N GLN A 89 8.53 -2.85 72.10
CA GLN A 89 8.18 -3.75 73.20
C GLN A 89 8.01 -2.98 74.53
N ALA A 90 8.92 -2.07 74.86
CA ALA A 90 8.81 -1.23 76.05
C ALA A 90 7.54 -0.34 76.00
N GLN A 91 7.24 0.28 74.86
CA GLN A 91 6.00 1.05 74.68
C GLN A 91 4.75 0.16 74.81
N ALA A 92 4.72 -1.01 74.18
CA ALA A 92 3.62 -1.97 74.28
C ALA A 92 3.37 -2.38 75.74
N MET A 93 4.44 -2.65 76.49
CA MET A 93 4.37 -2.99 77.92
C MET A 93 3.91 -1.80 78.77
N GLU A 94 4.36 -0.58 78.48
CA GLU A 94 3.91 0.63 79.18
C GLU A 94 2.41 0.90 78.93
N GLU A 95 1.96 0.79 77.68
CA GLU A 95 0.55 0.96 77.31
C GLU A 95 -0.36 -0.12 77.93
N SER A 96 0.10 -1.38 77.91
CA SER A 96 -0.58 -2.49 78.61
C SER A 96 -0.60 -2.28 80.13
N SER A 97 0.46 -1.77 80.75
CA SER A 97 0.49 -1.48 82.20
C SER A 97 -0.44 -0.34 82.61
N LYS A 98 -0.75 0.57 81.67
CA LYS A 98 -1.75 1.64 81.84
C LYS A 98 -3.18 1.15 81.55
N GLY A 99 -3.39 -0.15 81.36
CA GLY A 99 -4.70 -0.75 81.12
C GLY A 99 -5.30 -0.45 79.75
N LYS A 100 -4.49 0.03 78.78
CA LYS A 100 -4.97 0.23 77.41
C LYS A 100 -5.14 -1.12 76.70
N VAL A 101 -6.08 -1.16 75.75
CA VAL A 101 -6.21 -2.27 74.80
C VAL A 101 -4.96 -2.29 73.90
N ARG A 102 -4.53 -3.49 73.50
CA ARG A 102 -3.40 -3.70 72.57
C ARG A 102 -3.63 -2.90 71.29
N ASP A 103 -2.60 -2.17 70.86
CA ASP A 103 -2.60 -1.45 69.57
C ASP A 103 -2.19 -2.41 68.43
N PRO A 104 -3.09 -2.74 67.48
CA PRO A 104 -2.77 -3.62 66.36
C PRO A 104 -1.68 -3.05 65.44
N ILE A 105 -1.53 -1.73 65.36
CA ILE A 105 -0.48 -1.07 64.56
C ILE A 105 0.89 -1.39 65.17
N LEU A 106 0.98 -1.35 66.49
CA LEU A 106 2.22 -1.57 67.24
C LEU A 106 2.59 -3.07 67.27
N GLU A 107 1.62 -3.97 67.46
CA GLU A 107 1.84 -5.43 67.30
C GLU A 107 2.31 -5.77 65.87
N THR A 108 1.67 -5.20 64.84
CA THR A 108 2.07 -5.43 63.43
C THR A 108 3.50 -4.93 63.16
N ALA A 109 3.85 -3.73 63.64
CA ALA A 109 5.19 -3.16 63.48
C ALA A 109 6.27 -3.99 64.18
N MET A 110 5.98 -4.57 65.35
CA MET A 110 6.88 -5.51 66.02
C MET A 110 7.08 -6.79 65.20
N GLN A 111 5.99 -7.39 64.69
CA GLN A 111 6.03 -8.62 63.90
C GLN A 111 6.77 -8.42 62.56
N ASP A 112 6.55 -7.29 61.89
CA ASP A 112 7.28 -6.89 60.67
C ASP A 112 8.80 -6.83 60.91
N ILE A 113 9.23 -6.25 62.04
CA ILE A 113 10.64 -6.14 62.41
C ILE A 113 11.25 -7.52 62.72
N GLU A 114 10.51 -8.43 63.37
CA GLU A 114 10.99 -9.78 63.63
C GLU A 114 11.16 -10.59 62.34
N VAL A 115 10.16 -10.60 61.45
CA VAL A 115 10.24 -11.30 60.15
C VAL A 115 11.42 -10.78 59.31
N LEU A 116 11.63 -9.46 59.29
CA LEU A 116 12.76 -8.84 58.61
C LEU A 116 14.10 -9.23 59.24
N ARG A 117 14.20 -9.19 60.57
CA ARG A 117 15.41 -9.58 61.32
C ARG A 117 15.80 -11.04 61.03
N ASP A 118 14.81 -11.93 60.97
CA ASP A 118 15.04 -13.36 60.73
C ASP A 118 15.52 -13.60 59.28
N LYS A 119 14.92 -12.93 58.27
CA LYS A 119 15.43 -12.95 56.87
C LYS A 119 16.88 -12.48 56.76
N LEU A 120 17.26 -11.43 57.49
CA LEU A 120 18.65 -10.93 57.52
C LEU A 120 19.62 -11.87 58.23
N GLN A 121 19.21 -12.50 59.33
CA GLN A 121 20.05 -13.47 60.05
C GLN A 121 20.28 -14.75 59.23
N GLN A 122 19.28 -15.20 58.48
CA GLN A 122 19.37 -16.35 57.58
C GLN A 122 20.17 -16.04 56.30
N GLY A 123 20.51 -14.78 56.04
CA GLY A 123 21.24 -14.35 54.84
C GLY A 123 20.42 -14.42 53.55
N THR A 124 19.11 -14.68 53.64
CA THR A 124 18.18 -14.68 52.50
C THR A 124 17.86 -13.27 52.00
N ASP A 125 18.16 -12.25 52.82
CA ASP A 125 17.99 -10.84 52.50
C ASP A 125 19.18 -10.01 53.02
N LYS A 126 19.37 -8.82 52.45
CA LYS A 126 20.43 -7.84 52.75
C LYS A 126 19.86 -6.43 52.67
N PHE A 127 20.48 -5.50 53.40
CA PHE A 127 20.16 -4.08 53.32
C PHE A 127 21.16 -3.30 52.48
N PHE A 128 20.66 -2.29 51.78
CA PHE A 128 21.46 -1.36 50.99
C PHE A 128 20.92 0.06 51.17
N GLU A 129 21.78 1.04 50.91
CA GLU A 129 21.39 2.41 50.62
C GLU A 129 21.30 2.58 49.11
N LEU A 130 20.14 3.03 48.64
CA LEU A 130 19.80 3.19 47.24
C LEU A 130 19.68 4.68 46.90
N GLY A 131 20.55 5.17 46.01
CA GLY A 131 20.37 6.46 45.33
C GLY A 131 19.81 6.22 43.92
N VAL A 132 18.75 6.93 43.52
CA VAL A 132 18.25 6.92 42.13
C VAL A 132 18.09 8.35 41.65
N TYR A 133 18.89 8.70 40.64
CA TYR A 133 18.99 10.06 40.10
C TYR A 133 18.64 10.05 38.62
N ILE A 134 17.90 11.06 38.17
CA ILE A 134 17.43 11.21 36.80
C ILE A 134 17.76 12.64 36.34
N THR A 135 18.57 12.78 35.29
CA THR A 135 18.93 14.07 34.69
C THR A 135 18.21 14.26 33.37
N LEU A 136 17.30 15.23 33.31
CA LEU A 136 16.46 15.54 32.15
C LEU A 136 17.15 16.55 31.25
N TYR A 137 17.07 16.39 29.93
CA TYR A 137 17.61 17.34 28.95
C TYR A 137 16.55 17.89 28.00
N GLU A 138 16.41 19.21 27.95
CA GLU A 138 15.40 19.91 27.15
C GLU A 138 15.98 21.17 26.49
N ASP A 139 15.39 21.62 25.39
CA ASP A 139 15.84 22.81 24.65
C ASP A 139 15.37 24.14 25.29
N SER A 140 14.60 24.06 26.37
CA SER A 140 14.17 25.23 27.15
C SER A 140 13.84 24.87 28.59
N VAL A 141 13.92 25.86 29.50
CA VAL A 141 13.52 25.71 30.91
C VAL A 141 12.05 25.30 31.03
N LYS A 142 11.16 25.79 30.16
CA LYS A 142 9.75 25.37 30.12
C LYS A 142 9.59 23.89 29.76
N GLY A 143 10.44 23.39 28.84
CA GLY A 143 10.51 21.95 28.53
C GLY A 143 10.91 21.14 29.75
N LEU A 144 11.92 21.59 30.52
CA LEU A 144 12.30 20.93 31.78
C LEU A 144 11.15 20.89 32.78
N ASP A 145 10.38 21.96 32.92
CA ASP A 145 9.21 22.01 33.82
C ASP A 145 8.11 21.03 33.40
N GLU A 146 7.84 20.92 32.09
CA GLU A 146 6.89 19.96 31.53
C GLU A 146 7.36 18.50 31.70
N ALA A 147 8.65 18.23 31.45
CA ALA A 147 9.26 16.90 31.60
C ALA A 147 9.32 16.45 33.07
N GLU A 148 9.75 17.33 33.99
CA GLU A 148 9.76 17.06 35.43
C GLU A 148 8.36 16.77 35.94
N SER A 149 7.36 17.60 35.58
CA SER A 149 5.97 17.41 35.98
C SER A 149 5.40 16.07 35.50
N LYS A 150 5.72 15.65 34.26
CA LYS A 150 5.30 14.37 33.71
C LYS A 150 5.94 13.18 34.46
N ILE A 151 7.23 13.24 34.75
CA ILE A 151 7.94 12.16 35.48
C ILE A 151 7.48 12.08 36.93
N LYS A 152 7.30 13.21 37.62
CA LYS A 152 6.69 13.26 38.95
C LYS A 152 5.30 12.65 38.94
N GLY A 153 4.42 13.03 38.02
CA GLY A 153 3.08 12.46 37.93
C GLY A 153 3.05 10.94 37.72
N LEU A 154 3.99 10.38 36.96
CA LEU A 154 4.12 8.93 36.76
C LEU A 154 4.58 8.20 38.04
N LEU A 155 5.50 8.79 38.80
CA LEU A 155 6.03 8.25 40.06
C LEU A 155 5.03 8.41 41.21
N GLU A 156 4.41 9.57 41.34
CA GLU A 156 3.44 9.90 42.40
C GLU A 156 2.17 9.03 42.30
N TYR A 157 1.77 8.64 41.08
CA TYR A 157 0.71 7.64 40.87
C TYR A 157 1.03 6.28 41.53
N GLN A 158 2.32 5.95 41.67
CA GLN A 158 2.82 4.75 42.35
C GLN A 158 3.24 5.00 43.80
N LEU A 159 2.89 6.17 44.37
CA LEU A 159 3.28 6.64 45.72
C LEU A 159 4.81 6.83 45.88
N ILE A 160 5.53 7.07 44.79
CA ILE A 160 6.96 7.35 44.77
C ILE A 160 7.16 8.86 44.56
N PHE A 161 7.94 9.49 45.43
CA PHE A 161 8.09 10.96 45.42
C PHE A 161 9.49 11.36 44.99
N ALA A 162 9.59 12.13 43.91
CA ALA A 162 10.84 12.69 43.41
C ALA A 162 11.03 14.16 43.84
N LYS A 163 12.28 14.55 44.10
CA LYS A 163 12.67 15.94 44.43
C LYS A 163 13.71 16.45 43.44
N ALA A 164 13.67 17.73 43.13
CA ALA A 164 14.72 18.38 42.34
C ALA A 164 15.97 18.60 43.20
N ALA A 165 17.17 18.47 42.60
CA ALA A 165 18.44 18.78 43.24
C ALA A 165 18.68 20.30 43.37
N THR A 166 17.70 21.05 43.88
CA THR A 166 17.74 22.52 43.95
C THR A 166 18.94 22.99 44.77
N PHE A 167 19.68 23.98 44.25
CA PHE A 167 21.01 24.43 44.68
C PHE A 167 22.16 23.40 44.59
N ARG A 168 21.87 22.13 44.29
CA ARG A 168 22.84 21.03 44.09
C ARG A 168 22.82 20.47 42.65
N MET A 169 22.36 21.26 41.69
CA MET A 169 22.17 20.81 40.30
C MET A 169 23.47 20.28 39.67
N MET A 170 24.61 20.92 39.95
CA MET A 170 25.92 20.46 39.47
C MET A 170 26.32 19.11 40.08
N ASP A 171 26.06 18.88 41.37
CA ASP A 171 26.29 17.58 42.01
C ASP A 171 25.41 16.50 41.38
N GLY A 172 24.13 16.83 41.15
CA GLY A 172 23.18 15.94 40.48
C GLY A 172 23.59 15.56 39.06
N PHE A 173 24.03 16.53 38.26
CA PHE A 173 24.53 16.27 36.91
C PHE A 173 25.77 15.38 36.93
N ASN A 174 26.74 15.67 37.79
CA ASN A 174 27.94 14.82 37.94
C ASN A 174 27.58 13.39 38.40
N SER A 175 26.59 13.26 39.29
CA SER A 175 26.13 11.95 39.79
C SER A 175 25.41 11.11 38.74
N THR A 176 24.98 11.71 37.62
CA THR A 176 24.39 10.98 36.48
C THR A 176 25.38 10.73 35.33
N LEU A 177 26.61 11.24 35.42
CA LEU A 177 27.65 10.90 34.46
C LEU A 177 28.15 9.45 34.70
N PRO A 178 28.60 8.73 33.65
CA PRO A 178 29.12 7.37 33.77
C PRO A 178 30.55 7.33 34.35
N MET A 179 30.72 7.92 35.53
CA MET A 179 32.00 8.10 36.25
C MET A 179 32.03 7.39 37.62
N ASP A 180 30.92 6.75 38.03
CA ASP A 180 30.75 6.08 39.33
C ASP A 180 31.03 6.99 40.54
N ASP A 181 30.51 8.23 40.50
CA ASP A 181 30.80 9.30 41.45
C ASP A 181 29.49 9.89 42.02
N ASP A 182 28.97 9.29 43.09
CA ASP A 182 27.74 9.70 43.78
C ASP A 182 27.97 10.97 44.63
N ARG A 183 27.80 12.14 44.01
CA ARG A 183 27.95 13.44 44.67
C ARG A 183 26.68 13.95 45.34
N LEU A 184 25.51 13.39 45.00
CA LEU A 184 24.27 13.73 45.69
C LEU A 184 24.19 13.07 47.07
N ALA A 185 24.57 11.79 47.18
CA ALA A 185 24.48 11.00 48.40
C ALA A 185 23.08 11.01 49.06
N GLU A 186 22.03 11.15 48.24
CA GLU A 186 20.62 11.16 48.67
C GLU A 186 20.08 9.73 48.57
N HIS A 187 20.18 8.96 49.65
CA HIS A 187 19.84 7.53 49.67
C HIS A 187 18.56 7.20 50.43
N THR A 188 17.79 6.21 49.94
CA THR A 188 16.78 5.49 50.73
C THR A 188 17.32 4.12 51.15
N SER A 189 17.11 3.71 52.40
CA SER A 189 17.48 2.36 52.86
C SER A 189 16.39 1.34 52.50
N LEU A 190 16.76 0.31 51.73
CA LEU A 190 15.85 -0.76 51.28
C LEU A 190 16.53 -2.13 51.40
N ASN A 191 15.71 -3.18 51.44
CA ASN A 191 16.14 -4.58 51.38
C ASN A 191 16.16 -5.12 49.93
N THR A 192 16.64 -6.36 49.73
CA THR A 192 16.95 -6.93 48.40
C THR A 192 15.75 -6.99 47.47
N GLU A 193 14.58 -7.35 48.01
CA GLU A 193 13.35 -7.57 47.24
C GLU A 193 12.87 -6.27 46.54
N PRO A 194 12.61 -5.14 47.24
CA PRO A 194 12.34 -3.85 46.61
C PRO A 194 13.42 -3.40 45.61
N ILE A 195 14.71 -3.57 45.91
CA ILE A 195 15.81 -3.12 45.04
C ILE A 195 15.87 -3.93 43.75
N SER A 196 15.64 -5.24 43.80
CA SER A 196 15.63 -6.10 42.61
C SER A 196 14.60 -5.66 41.56
N SER A 197 13.49 -5.04 42.00
CA SER A 197 12.42 -4.53 41.12
C SER A 197 12.80 -3.31 40.26
N LEU A 198 13.93 -2.65 40.56
CA LEU A 198 14.45 -1.49 39.81
C LEU A 198 15.24 -1.86 38.57
N PHE A 199 15.71 -3.11 38.44
CA PHE A 199 16.51 -3.50 37.28
C PHE A 199 15.67 -3.40 35.98
N PRO A 200 16.19 -2.74 34.93
CA PRO A 200 15.41 -2.33 33.76
C PRO A 200 15.19 -3.47 32.75
N PHE A 201 14.53 -4.56 33.15
CA PHE A 201 14.29 -5.74 32.30
C PHE A 201 13.19 -5.57 31.22
N VAL A 202 12.74 -4.34 30.92
CA VAL A 202 11.42 -4.10 30.28
C VAL A 202 11.46 -3.28 28.99
N SER A 203 12.64 -3.02 28.42
CA SER A 203 12.80 -2.31 27.14
C SER A 203 13.76 -3.09 26.22
N PHE A 204 13.21 -3.88 25.29
CA PHE A 204 13.98 -4.55 24.25
C PHE A 204 14.20 -3.60 23.06
N ASP A 205 15.35 -2.92 23.07
CA ASP A 205 15.83 -2.24 21.86
C ASP A 205 16.52 -3.23 20.94
N LEU A 206 15.80 -3.63 19.89
CA LEU A 206 16.32 -4.45 18.79
C LEU A 206 17.13 -3.59 17.80
N THR A 207 17.98 -2.71 18.34
CA THR A 207 18.85 -1.80 17.59
C THR A 207 20.31 -2.24 17.73
N SER A 208 21.00 -2.34 16.60
CA SER A 208 22.44 -2.57 16.49
C SER A 208 23.08 -1.41 15.72
N ASN A 209 24.40 -1.28 15.78
CA ASN A 209 25.14 -0.29 14.99
C ASN A 209 25.41 -0.77 13.55
N SER A 210 24.97 -1.98 13.18
CA SER A 210 25.26 -2.60 11.87
C SER A 210 24.12 -3.50 11.40
N GLY A 211 23.82 -3.44 10.10
CA GLY A 211 22.86 -4.30 9.41
C GLY A 211 21.73 -3.54 8.75
N VAL A 212 20.63 -4.24 8.44
CA VAL A 212 19.49 -3.66 7.72
C VAL A 212 18.42 -3.15 8.67
N LEU A 213 17.73 -2.09 8.26
CA LEU A 213 16.51 -1.62 8.90
C LEU A 213 15.32 -2.52 8.50
N TYR A 214 14.69 -3.19 9.45
CA TYR A 214 13.42 -3.90 9.23
C TYR A 214 12.22 -2.97 9.45
N GLY A 215 12.34 -2.02 10.38
CA GLY A 215 11.27 -1.08 10.68
C GLY A 215 11.50 -0.32 11.99
N ILE A 216 10.41 0.21 12.55
CA ILE A 216 10.39 0.97 13.80
C ILE A 216 9.58 0.18 14.82
N ASN A 217 10.10 0.03 16.04
CA ASN A 217 9.42 -0.60 17.16
C ASN A 217 8.20 0.26 17.56
N THR A 218 7.00 -0.32 17.56
CA THR A 218 5.76 0.43 17.82
C THR A 218 5.51 0.74 19.29
N HIS A 219 6.32 0.20 20.21
CA HIS A 219 6.18 0.44 21.65
C HIS A 219 7.00 1.64 22.13
N ASN A 220 8.22 1.83 21.61
CA ASN A 220 9.15 2.87 22.05
C ASN A 220 9.76 3.72 20.90
N ASN A 221 9.33 3.52 19.66
CA ASN A 221 9.82 4.19 18.44
C ASN A 221 11.31 3.96 18.10
N SER A 222 12.02 3.04 18.75
CA SER A 222 13.41 2.71 18.36
C SER A 222 13.48 1.95 17.03
N LEU A 223 14.66 1.88 16.42
CA LEU A 223 14.84 1.22 15.13
C LEU A 223 15.00 -0.28 15.33
N VAL A 224 14.20 -1.09 14.64
CA VAL A 224 14.48 -2.52 14.48
C VAL A 224 15.53 -2.65 13.37
N LEU A 225 16.80 -2.55 13.74
CA LEU A 225 17.94 -2.48 12.83
C LEU A 225 19.06 -3.41 13.32
N PHE A 226 19.38 -4.44 12.54
CA PHE A 226 20.45 -5.39 12.87
C PHE A 226 20.83 -6.25 11.65
N ASP A 227 21.98 -6.93 11.69
CA ASP A 227 22.36 -7.92 10.69
C ASP A 227 21.86 -9.31 11.12
N ARG A 228 20.96 -9.90 10.34
CA ARG A 228 20.40 -11.24 10.63
C ARG A 228 21.42 -12.36 10.59
N PHE A 229 22.57 -12.13 9.95
CA PHE A 229 23.66 -13.10 9.93
C PHE A 229 24.47 -13.15 11.22
N ASN A 230 24.23 -12.22 12.16
CA ASN A 230 24.79 -12.26 13.52
C ASN A 230 23.95 -13.10 14.51
N LEU A 231 22.78 -13.61 14.07
CA LEU A 231 21.92 -14.47 14.88
C LEU A 231 22.37 -15.93 14.86
N GLU A 232 21.73 -16.80 15.67
CA GLU A 232 22.01 -18.24 15.68
C GLU A 232 21.81 -18.91 14.32
N ASN A 233 20.89 -18.40 13.50
CA ASN A 233 20.82 -18.67 12.07
C ASN A 233 20.27 -17.42 11.35
N ALA A 234 20.55 -17.30 10.05
CA ALA A 234 20.10 -16.18 9.23
C ALA A 234 18.73 -16.43 8.58
N ASN A 235 17.98 -17.43 9.04
CA ASN A 235 16.70 -17.83 8.44
C ASN A 235 15.55 -16.98 9.00
N ALA A 236 14.55 -16.73 8.16
CA ALA A 236 13.36 -15.95 8.46
C ALA A 236 12.10 -16.65 7.94
N VAL A 237 10.99 -16.52 8.67
CA VAL A 237 9.66 -16.87 8.13
C VAL A 237 8.74 -15.66 8.20
N VAL A 238 8.09 -15.34 7.10
CA VAL A 238 7.15 -14.21 6.99
C VAL A 238 5.75 -14.77 6.72
N PHE A 239 4.85 -14.59 7.69
CA PHE A 239 3.43 -14.91 7.53
C PHE A 239 2.61 -13.64 7.44
N GLY A 240 1.86 -13.50 6.35
CA GLY A 240 0.97 -12.37 6.16
C GLY A 240 -0.03 -12.62 5.05
N LYS A 241 -1.31 -12.37 5.34
CA LYS A 241 -2.37 -12.53 4.35
C LYS A 241 -2.18 -11.59 3.16
N SER A 242 -1.98 -12.11 1.95
CA SER A 242 -1.98 -11.28 0.74
C SER A 242 -3.38 -10.71 0.51
N GLY A 243 -3.46 -9.53 -0.11
CA GLY A 243 -4.73 -8.81 -0.29
C GLY A 243 -5.54 -8.57 1.02
N GLY A 244 -4.90 -8.73 2.18
CA GLY A 244 -5.53 -9.11 3.46
C GLY A 244 -6.47 -8.10 4.13
N GLY A 245 -6.89 -7.08 3.40
CA GLY A 245 -7.94 -6.16 3.84
C GLY A 245 -8.45 -5.17 2.78
N LYS A 246 -8.05 -5.24 1.52
CA LYS A 246 -8.13 -4.10 0.59
C LYS A 246 -9.43 -3.98 -0.19
N SER A 247 -10.49 -4.63 0.26
CA SER A 247 -11.71 -4.74 -0.54
C SER A 247 -12.70 -3.59 -0.28
N ILE A 248 -13.41 -3.19 -1.34
CA ILE A 248 -14.46 -2.17 -1.29
C ILE A 248 -15.84 -2.78 -1.55
N LYS A 249 -16.88 -2.07 -1.12
CA LYS A 249 -18.26 -2.53 -1.31
C LYS A 249 -18.64 -2.54 -2.79
N GLY A 250 -19.27 -3.62 -3.28
CA GLY A 250 -19.65 -3.78 -4.70
C GLY A 250 -20.51 -2.67 -5.31
N THR A 251 -21.19 -1.88 -4.47
CA THR A 251 -22.00 -0.71 -4.88
C THR A 251 -21.19 0.57 -5.10
N GLU A 252 -19.89 0.60 -4.81
CA GLU A 252 -19.05 1.76 -5.11
C GLU A 252 -18.79 1.87 -6.62
N ASN A 253 -18.63 3.12 -7.09
CA ASN A 253 -18.29 3.37 -8.49
C ASN A 253 -16.78 3.18 -8.68
N VAL A 254 -16.36 2.73 -9.86
CA VAL A 254 -14.98 2.80 -10.36
C VAL A 254 -15.02 3.38 -11.76
N LEU A 255 -14.11 4.31 -12.05
CA LEU A 255 -13.92 4.83 -13.40
C LEU A 255 -12.94 3.89 -14.14
N VAL A 256 -13.47 3.17 -15.12
CA VAL A 256 -12.77 2.10 -15.83
C VAL A 256 -12.72 2.40 -17.33
N ARG A 257 -11.64 1.99 -17.98
CA ARG A 257 -11.52 1.85 -19.42
C ARG A 257 -11.48 0.38 -19.78
N TYR A 258 -12.29 0.00 -20.74
CA TYR A 258 -12.42 -1.37 -21.19
C TYR A 258 -12.76 -1.36 -22.68
N GLU A 259 -12.07 -2.17 -23.51
CA GLU A 259 -12.27 -2.19 -24.97
C GLU A 259 -12.21 -0.76 -25.58
N ASN A 260 -11.22 0.04 -25.15
CA ASN A 260 -11.04 1.49 -25.44
C ASN A 260 -12.18 2.45 -25.00
N LYS A 261 -13.25 1.95 -24.37
CA LYS A 261 -14.38 2.75 -23.89
C LYS A 261 -14.19 3.09 -22.41
N ILE A 262 -14.17 4.38 -22.07
CA ILE A 262 -14.19 4.84 -20.68
C ILE A 262 -15.62 4.88 -20.17
N GLN A 263 -15.87 4.29 -19.00
CA GLN A 263 -17.18 4.16 -18.37
C GLN A 263 -17.06 4.29 -16.85
N LEU A 264 -18.12 4.80 -16.20
CA LEU A 264 -18.25 4.79 -14.75
C LEU A 264 -19.18 3.63 -14.35
N LEU A 265 -18.61 2.55 -13.82
CA LEU A 265 -19.33 1.31 -13.50
C LEU A 265 -19.34 1.03 -11.99
N LYS A 266 -20.22 0.11 -11.56
CA LYS A 266 -20.19 -0.45 -10.21
C LYS A 266 -19.13 -1.55 -10.17
N ILE A 267 -18.20 -1.50 -9.21
CA ILE A 267 -17.10 -2.48 -9.15
C ILE A 267 -17.61 -3.92 -9.09
N GLY A 268 -18.67 -4.19 -8.31
CA GLY A 268 -19.22 -5.55 -8.23
C GLY A 268 -19.75 -6.06 -9.57
N ALA A 269 -20.53 -5.23 -10.26
CA ALA A 269 -21.06 -5.58 -11.59
C ALA A 269 -19.96 -5.71 -12.65
N LEU A 270 -18.88 -4.93 -12.55
CA LEU A 270 -17.71 -5.03 -13.42
C LEU A 270 -16.99 -6.37 -13.21
N VAL A 271 -16.63 -6.70 -11.97
CA VAL A 271 -15.92 -7.95 -11.63
C VAL A 271 -16.78 -9.16 -11.98
N ASP A 272 -18.06 -9.18 -11.60
CA ASP A 272 -19.00 -10.27 -11.92
C ASP A 272 -19.16 -10.47 -13.45
N GLN A 273 -19.16 -9.38 -14.22
CA GLN A 273 -19.22 -9.44 -15.69
C GLN A 273 -17.91 -9.97 -16.30
N LEU A 274 -16.76 -9.58 -15.76
CA LEU A 274 -15.45 -10.09 -16.18
C LEU A 274 -15.35 -11.60 -15.88
N ILE A 275 -15.70 -12.02 -14.67
CA ILE A 275 -15.78 -13.44 -14.27
C ILE A 275 -16.68 -14.21 -15.25
N LYS A 276 -17.86 -13.67 -15.59
CA LYS A 276 -18.78 -14.31 -16.54
C LYS A 276 -18.23 -14.38 -17.98
N LYS A 277 -17.38 -13.42 -18.41
CA LYS A 277 -16.83 -13.36 -19.78
C LYS A 277 -15.55 -14.19 -19.93
N ARG A 278 -14.67 -14.18 -18.92
CA ARG A 278 -13.32 -14.78 -18.97
C ARG A 278 -13.17 -16.07 -18.17
N GLY A 279 -14.18 -16.45 -17.38
CA GLY A 279 -14.11 -17.57 -16.43
C GLY A 279 -13.76 -17.07 -15.02
N ILE A 280 -14.02 -17.92 -14.02
CA ILE A 280 -13.61 -17.67 -12.64
C ILE A 280 -12.31 -18.43 -12.35
N VAL A 281 -11.35 -17.76 -11.72
CA VAL A 281 -10.12 -18.36 -11.21
C VAL A 281 -10.10 -18.15 -9.70
N LYS A 282 -9.75 -19.18 -8.94
CA LYS A 282 -9.49 -19.05 -7.50
C LYS A 282 -8.09 -18.47 -7.33
N ILE A 283 -7.99 -17.29 -6.71
CA ILE A 283 -6.75 -16.52 -6.57
C ILE A 283 -6.06 -16.88 -5.26
N ASP A 284 -6.83 -16.97 -4.17
CA ASP A 284 -6.40 -17.53 -2.89
C ASP A 284 -7.57 -18.25 -2.21
N GLU A 285 -7.44 -18.62 -0.93
CA GLU A 285 -8.50 -19.34 -0.21
C GLU A 285 -9.83 -18.58 -0.10
N GLU A 286 -9.78 -17.25 -0.02
CA GLU A 286 -10.94 -16.36 0.11
C GLU A 286 -11.27 -15.58 -1.18
N LEU A 287 -10.28 -15.29 -2.04
CA LEU A 287 -10.44 -14.49 -3.25
C LEU A 287 -10.64 -15.35 -4.51
N GLU A 288 -11.69 -15.01 -5.27
CA GLU A 288 -12.00 -15.55 -6.59
C GLU A 288 -12.21 -14.41 -7.60
N GLY A 289 -11.82 -14.59 -8.86
CA GLY A 289 -11.79 -13.48 -9.80
C GLY A 289 -11.26 -13.81 -11.19
N VAL A 290 -10.64 -12.80 -11.81
CA VAL A 290 -10.05 -12.84 -13.15
C VAL A 290 -8.63 -12.27 -13.10
N LEU A 291 -7.67 -13.05 -13.59
CA LEU A 291 -6.31 -12.61 -13.89
C LEU A 291 -6.27 -11.94 -15.27
N GLU A 292 -5.45 -10.90 -15.41
CA GLU A 292 -5.30 -10.07 -16.61
C GLU A 292 -6.65 -9.70 -17.28
N PRO A 293 -7.58 -9.03 -16.54
CA PRO A 293 -8.93 -8.69 -17.01
C PRO A 293 -9.01 -7.77 -18.25
N ASP A 294 -7.90 -7.18 -18.70
CA ASP A 294 -7.81 -6.24 -19.84
C ASP A 294 -8.68 -4.98 -19.62
N ILE A 295 -8.57 -4.40 -18.42
CA ILE A 295 -9.16 -3.11 -18.05
C ILE A 295 -8.08 -2.17 -17.53
N GLU A 296 -8.32 -0.87 -17.66
CA GLU A 296 -7.55 0.16 -16.93
C GLU A 296 -8.47 0.97 -16.00
N VAL A 297 -7.97 1.47 -14.88
CA VAL A 297 -8.67 2.37 -13.94
C VAL A 297 -7.85 3.64 -13.71
N TRP A 298 -8.46 4.76 -13.30
CA TRP A 298 -7.69 6.00 -13.07
C TRP A 298 -6.90 5.93 -11.74
N ALA A 299 -5.59 6.15 -11.79
CA ALA A 299 -4.63 6.07 -10.68
C ALA A 299 -3.78 7.36 -10.57
N PHE A 300 -2.79 7.41 -9.68
CA PHE A 300 -1.76 8.45 -9.65
C PHE A 300 -0.37 7.90 -9.30
N ASP A 301 0.70 8.61 -9.67
CA ASP A 301 2.11 8.23 -9.48
C ASP A 301 2.78 8.85 -8.22
N ALA A 302 4.05 8.50 -7.97
CA ALA A 302 4.85 9.11 -6.90
C ALA A 302 5.12 10.63 -7.05
N LYS A 303 4.83 11.23 -8.21
CA LYS A 303 4.87 12.69 -8.48
C LYS A 303 3.48 13.33 -8.35
N LEU A 304 2.49 12.59 -7.83
CA LEU A 304 1.10 12.99 -7.64
C LEU A 304 0.41 13.40 -8.96
N LYS A 305 0.80 12.78 -10.07
CA LYS A 305 0.23 12.92 -11.42
C LYS A 305 -0.72 11.77 -11.73
N GLY A 306 -1.93 12.12 -12.13
CA GLY A 306 -2.99 11.18 -12.45
C GLY A 306 -2.83 10.62 -13.86
N SER A 307 -3.04 9.33 -13.99
CA SER A 307 -3.00 8.59 -15.25
C SER A 307 -4.00 7.42 -15.18
N TRP A 308 -4.12 6.56 -16.20
CA TRP A 308 -4.94 5.33 -16.14
C TRP A 308 -4.27 4.25 -15.26
N SER A 309 -4.25 2.95 -15.58
CA SER A 309 -3.90 1.91 -14.59
C SER A 309 -4.45 0.55 -14.97
N LYS A 310 -3.73 -0.21 -15.81
CA LYS A 310 -3.96 -1.63 -16.01
C LYS A 310 -4.20 -2.31 -14.67
N VAL A 311 -5.14 -3.24 -14.73
CA VAL A 311 -5.52 -4.08 -13.61
C VAL A 311 -5.00 -5.47 -13.93
N SER A 312 -4.09 -5.98 -13.12
CA SER A 312 -3.56 -7.35 -13.23
C SER A 312 -4.54 -8.38 -12.66
N VAL A 313 -5.34 -8.00 -11.65
CA VAL A 313 -6.33 -8.88 -11.02
C VAL A 313 -7.62 -8.13 -10.69
N ALA A 314 -8.77 -8.67 -11.10
CA ALA A 314 -10.09 -8.20 -10.70
C ALA A 314 -10.82 -9.28 -9.90
N ALA A 315 -11.05 -9.06 -8.60
CA ALA A 315 -11.41 -10.12 -7.67
C ALA A 315 -12.58 -9.77 -6.74
N ARG A 316 -13.15 -10.81 -6.13
CA ARG A 316 -14.19 -10.74 -5.09
C ARG A 316 -13.94 -11.79 -4.00
N LYS A 317 -14.40 -11.49 -2.78
CA LYS A 317 -14.39 -12.40 -1.62
C LYS A 317 -15.59 -12.14 -0.72
N ASP A 318 -15.88 -13.03 0.22
CA ASP A 318 -17.01 -12.90 1.13
C ASP A 318 -17.03 -11.57 1.90
N ALA A 319 -18.21 -10.96 1.98
CA ALA A 319 -18.36 -9.65 2.59
C ALA A 319 -18.36 -9.71 4.13
N PRO A 320 -17.68 -8.78 4.81
CA PRO A 320 -17.65 -8.76 6.28
C PRO A 320 -19.00 -8.36 6.88
N LYS A 321 -19.16 -8.62 8.18
CA LYS A 321 -20.35 -8.22 8.97
C LYS A 321 -20.52 -6.70 9.06
N ASP A 322 -19.42 -5.94 8.99
CA ASP A 322 -19.39 -4.48 9.13
C ASP A 322 -18.54 -3.82 8.05
N PHE A 323 -19.04 -2.70 7.53
CA PHE A 323 -18.37 -1.78 6.61
C PHE A 323 -18.03 -0.45 7.29
N TYR A 324 -17.07 0.28 6.74
CA TYR A 324 -16.75 1.65 7.14
C TYR A 324 -17.02 2.59 5.98
N ARG A 325 -17.83 3.63 6.20
CA ARG A 325 -18.13 4.67 5.22
C ARG A 325 -17.46 5.97 5.61
N PHE A 326 -16.63 6.49 4.71
CA PHE A 326 -15.97 7.77 4.82
C PHE A 326 -16.78 8.80 4.06
N SER A 327 -16.97 9.99 4.64
CA SER A 327 -17.56 11.15 3.95
C SER A 327 -16.65 12.35 4.11
N THR A 328 -16.33 13.01 3.01
CA THR A 328 -15.41 14.15 2.99
C THR A 328 -16.14 15.50 2.99
N ARG A 329 -15.40 16.59 3.24
CA ARG A 329 -15.90 17.98 3.29
C ARG A 329 -16.50 18.41 1.96
N SER A 330 -15.89 18.04 0.84
CA SER A 330 -16.46 18.28 -0.49
C SER A 330 -17.61 17.31 -0.86
N GLY A 331 -17.92 16.33 0.00
CA GLY A 331 -19.05 15.42 -0.15
C GLY A 331 -18.79 14.12 -0.91
N ARG A 332 -17.51 13.73 -1.09
CA ARG A 332 -17.17 12.38 -1.57
C ARG A 332 -17.56 11.36 -0.53
N VAL A 333 -17.89 10.15 -0.98
CA VAL A 333 -18.24 9.03 -0.10
C VAL A 333 -17.70 7.73 -0.68
N VAL A 334 -16.93 6.98 0.11
CA VAL A 334 -16.53 5.61 -0.19
C VAL A 334 -16.94 4.69 0.95
N THR A 335 -17.24 3.42 0.65
CA THR A 335 -17.57 2.38 1.64
C THR A 335 -16.63 1.18 1.47
N THR A 336 -15.83 0.91 2.50
CA THR A 336 -14.71 -0.05 2.48
C THR A 336 -14.85 -1.07 3.61
N THR A 337 -14.07 -2.16 3.57
CA THR A 337 -13.90 -3.04 4.74
C THR A 337 -13.04 -2.36 5.81
N GLY A 338 -13.13 -2.77 7.07
CA GLY A 338 -12.43 -2.08 8.18
C GLY A 338 -10.90 -2.12 8.10
N ASP A 339 -10.38 -3.10 7.37
CA ASP A 339 -8.98 -3.36 7.13
C ASP A 339 -8.43 -2.77 5.82
N HIS A 340 -9.26 -2.03 5.08
CA HIS A 340 -8.89 -1.41 3.81
C HIS A 340 -8.04 -0.15 4.00
N ASN A 341 -6.95 -0.04 3.23
CA ASN A 341 -6.02 1.08 3.29
C ASN A 341 -6.55 2.31 2.53
N MET A 342 -6.83 3.36 3.28
CA MET A 342 -7.14 4.70 2.76
C MET A 342 -5.84 5.48 2.59
N VAL A 343 -5.69 6.20 1.47
CA VAL A 343 -4.57 7.11 1.25
C VAL A 343 -4.85 8.43 1.96
N ILE A 344 -3.91 8.92 2.76
CA ILE A 344 -3.99 10.22 3.46
C ILE A 344 -2.70 11.03 3.30
N LEU A 345 -2.81 12.36 3.34
CA LEU A 345 -1.67 13.23 3.60
C LEU A 345 -1.47 13.30 5.11
N LYS A 346 -0.23 13.13 5.58
CA LYS A 346 0.16 13.35 6.97
C LYS A 346 1.52 14.06 7.04
N ASP A 347 1.61 15.19 7.73
CA ASP A 347 2.85 15.93 7.95
C ASP A 347 3.67 16.24 6.67
N GLY A 348 2.98 16.46 5.54
CA GLY A 348 3.59 16.68 4.23
C GLY A 348 4.08 15.42 3.49
N VAL A 349 3.71 14.22 3.97
CA VAL A 349 4.02 12.93 3.34
C VAL A 349 2.71 12.20 3.01
N VAL A 350 2.61 11.66 1.79
CA VAL A 350 1.47 10.80 1.42
C VAL A 350 1.71 9.41 2.01
N ILE A 351 0.78 8.95 2.85
CA ILE A 351 0.86 7.65 3.54
C ILE A 351 -0.47 6.91 3.43
N THR A 352 -0.48 5.65 3.87
CA THR A 352 -1.68 4.81 3.90
C THR A 352 -2.02 4.40 5.33
N ASP A 353 -3.29 4.40 5.69
CA ASP A 353 -3.75 3.86 6.97
C ASP A 353 -5.10 3.12 6.84
N LYS A 354 -5.33 2.14 7.70
CA LYS A 354 -6.57 1.34 7.67
C LYS A 354 -7.79 2.20 7.95
N SER A 355 -8.89 1.83 7.31
CA SER A 355 -10.23 2.38 7.50
C SER A 355 -10.67 2.46 8.99
N THR A 356 -10.27 1.52 9.86
CA THR A 356 -10.51 1.59 11.31
C THR A 356 -9.72 2.68 12.06
N ASN A 357 -8.58 3.11 11.51
CA ASN A 357 -7.66 4.07 12.13
C ASN A 357 -7.83 5.50 11.65
N ILE A 358 -8.42 5.66 10.46
CA ILE A 358 -8.79 6.96 9.94
C ILE A 358 -9.65 7.74 10.95
N ARG A 359 -9.41 9.05 11.05
CA ARG A 359 -10.11 9.98 11.94
C ARG A 359 -10.64 11.18 11.15
N PRO A 360 -11.76 11.80 11.57
CA PRO A 360 -12.16 13.09 11.02
C PRO A 360 -11.06 14.13 11.19
N GLY A 361 -10.88 15.00 10.20
CA GLY A 361 -9.81 16.00 10.12
C GLY A 361 -8.62 15.59 9.25
N GLN A 362 -8.43 14.29 8.95
CA GLN A 362 -7.39 13.84 8.03
C GLN A 362 -7.76 14.10 6.56
N HIS A 363 -6.76 14.29 5.71
CA HIS A 363 -6.93 14.69 4.31
C HIS A 363 -6.69 13.54 3.34
N VAL A 364 -7.66 13.30 2.44
CA VAL A 364 -7.61 12.26 1.39
C VAL A 364 -7.42 12.90 0.01
N PRO A 365 -6.72 12.23 -0.92
CA PRO A 365 -6.55 12.75 -2.27
C PRO A 365 -7.78 12.49 -3.15
N LEU A 366 -8.20 13.53 -3.85
CA LEU A 366 -9.13 13.50 -4.97
C LEU A 366 -8.39 13.89 -6.26
N PRO A 367 -8.86 13.50 -7.46
CA PRO A 367 -8.29 14.03 -8.69
C PRO A 367 -8.65 15.51 -8.85
N ARG A 368 -7.72 16.29 -9.42
CA ARG A 368 -7.91 17.67 -9.92
C ARG A 368 -8.27 17.67 -11.40
N HIS A 369 -7.71 16.71 -12.14
CA HIS A 369 -7.89 16.48 -13.57
C HIS A 369 -8.10 14.98 -13.84
N ILE A 370 -8.88 14.64 -14.88
CA ILE A 370 -8.90 13.30 -15.48
C ILE A 370 -8.66 13.43 -16.99
N GLY A 371 -7.62 12.76 -17.46
CA GLY A 371 -7.17 12.80 -18.86
C GLY A 371 -7.96 11.87 -19.75
N VAL A 372 -8.48 12.42 -20.86
CA VAL A 372 -9.21 11.66 -21.89
C VAL A 372 -8.23 11.05 -22.87
N SER A 373 -8.23 9.72 -23.04
CA SER A 373 -7.68 9.13 -24.27
C SER A 373 -8.71 9.27 -25.38
N ALA A 374 -8.29 9.85 -26.49
CA ALA A 374 -9.18 10.23 -27.58
C ALA A 374 -9.83 9.01 -28.24
N ASN A 375 -11.10 8.71 -27.90
CA ASN A 375 -11.91 7.84 -28.74
C ASN A 375 -12.10 8.48 -30.12
N SER A 376 -11.83 7.68 -31.14
CA SER A 376 -11.92 8.05 -32.57
C SER A 376 -13.33 7.87 -33.13
N GLU A 377 -14.13 6.95 -32.58
CA GLU A 377 -15.51 6.71 -33.04
C GLU A 377 -16.51 7.65 -32.36
N ILE A 378 -17.11 8.54 -33.15
CA ILE A 378 -18.15 9.49 -32.73
C ILE A 378 -19.52 9.00 -33.27
N SER A 379 -19.79 7.70 -33.11
CA SER A 379 -20.99 7.04 -33.63
C SER A 379 -21.47 5.88 -32.77
N LEU A 380 -22.74 5.54 -32.94
CA LEU A 380 -23.44 4.43 -32.28
C LEU A 380 -23.97 3.45 -33.33
N ASN A 381 -23.72 2.16 -33.15
CA ASN A 381 -24.30 1.14 -34.01
C ASN A 381 -25.72 0.79 -33.54
N LEU A 382 -26.73 1.26 -34.30
CA LEU A 382 -28.13 1.05 -33.92
C LEU A 382 -28.60 -0.39 -34.11
N ILE A 383 -27.89 -1.23 -34.87
CA ILE A 383 -28.23 -2.66 -34.97
C ILE A 383 -27.96 -3.38 -33.64
N GLU A 384 -26.89 -2.99 -32.94
CA GLU A 384 -26.55 -3.53 -31.61
C GLU A 384 -27.46 -2.95 -30.54
N ILE A 385 -27.61 -1.62 -30.50
CA ILE A 385 -28.33 -0.92 -29.43
C ILE A 385 -29.83 -1.24 -29.43
N LEU A 386 -30.44 -1.48 -30.59
CA LEU A 386 -31.88 -1.68 -30.73
C LEU A 386 -32.29 -3.16 -30.89
N GLU A 387 -31.40 -4.12 -30.61
CA GLU A 387 -31.69 -5.55 -30.77
C GLU A 387 -32.93 -6.02 -29.98
N GLY A 388 -33.10 -5.54 -28.74
CA GLY A 388 -34.25 -5.86 -27.88
C GLY A 388 -35.54 -5.14 -28.24
N SER A 389 -35.53 -4.27 -29.26
CA SER A 389 -36.60 -3.30 -29.51
C SER A 389 -37.69 -3.81 -30.46
N LYS A 390 -38.93 -3.82 -29.97
CA LYS A 390 -40.10 -4.26 -30.76
C LYS A 390 -40.49 -3.26 -31.84
N ASN A 391 -40.91 -3.76 -33.00
CA ASN A 391 -41.39 -3.00 -34.17
C ASN A 391 -40.33 -2.10 -34.85
N ILE A 392 -39.06 -2.49 -34.77
CA ILE A 392 -37.91 -1.85 -35.45
C ILE A 392 -37.49 -2.65 -36.69
N TYR A 393 -37.20 -1.94 -37.79
CA TYR A 393 -36.87 -2.52 -39.09
C TYR A 393 -35.66 -1.83 -39.72
N VAL A 394 -34.96 -2.55 -40.59
CA VAL A 394 -33.86 -2.06 -41.44
C VAL A 394 -34.39 -1.80 -42.84
N ALA A 395 -34.12 -0.62 -43.38
CA ALA A 395 -34.40 -0.20 -44.75
C ALA A 395 -33.09 -0.02 -45.55
N GLY A 396 -33.14 -0.31 -46.85
CA GLY A 396 -31.97 -0.30 -47.75
C GLY A 396 -31.28 -1.66 -47.93
N ALA A 397 -31.64 -2.67 -47.13
CA ALA A 397 -30.99 -4.00 -47.12
C ALA A 397 -31.25 -4.88 -48.36
N GLY A 398 -32.10 -4.47 -49.30
CA GLY A 398 -32.57 -5.30 -50.42
C GLY A 398 -31.45 -5.81 -51.32
N GLU A 399 -30.53 -4.92 -51.75
CA GLU A 399 -29.41 -5.31 -52.62
C GLU A 399 -28.42 -6.26 -51.90
N ILE A 400 -28.18 -6.09 -50.59
CA ILE A 400 -27.34 -7.00 -49.80
C ILE A 400 -27.95 -8.42 -49.78
N ILE A 401 -29.27 -8.51 -49.58
CA ILE A 401 -30.01 -9.79 -49.59
C ILE A 401 -30.07 -10.38 -51.01
N LYS A 402 -30.13 -9.55 -52.05
CA LYS A 402 -30.17 -9.94 -53.47
C LYS A 402 -28.86 -10.51 -53.98
N GLN A 403 -27.74 -9.88 -53.64
CA GLN A 403 -26.40 -10.37 -53.97
C GLN A 403 -26.11 -11.73 -53.32
N ASN A 404 -26.65 -11.98 -52.12
CA ASN A 404 -26.42 -13.20 -51.34
C ASN A 404 -27.60 -14.18 -51.34
N TYR A 405 -28.57 -14.00 -52.26
CA TYR A 405 -29.89 -14.66 -52.17
C TYR A 405 -29.83 -16.18 -52.30
N SER A 406 -28.92 -16.71 -53.12
CA SER A 406 -28.68 -18.15 -53.27
C SER A 406 -28.24 -18.78 -51.95
N THR A 407 -27.20 -18.23 -51.32
CA THR A 407 -26.68 -18.65 -50.02
C THR A 407 -27.77 -18.60 -48.95
N LEU A 408 -28.48 -17.47 -48.84
CA LEU A 408 -29.53 -17.28 -47.83
C LEU A 408 -30.71 -18.23 -48.02
N LYS A 409 -31.13 -18.52 -49.26
CA LYS A 409 -32.26 -19.43 -49.53
C LYS A 409 -31.96 -20.90 -49.18
N THR A 410 -30.68 -21.31 -49.17
CA THR A 410 -30.28 -22.71 -48.84
C THR A 410 -30.15 -23.00 -47.35
N ARG A 411 -30.25 -21.98 -46.49
CA ARG A 411 -30.13 -22.12 -45.03
C ARG A 411 -31.43 -21.69 -44.36
N VAL A 412 -31.83 -22.39 -43.30
CA VAL A 412 -32.92 -21.93 -42.43
C VAL A 412 -32.37 -20.83 -41.52
N ILE A 413 -32.94 -19.64 -41.59
CA ILE A 413 -32.56 -18.47 -40.78
C ILE A 413 -33.61 -18.24 -39.69
N ASP A 414 -34.89 -18.27 -40.08
CA ASP A 414 -36.04 -18.15 -39.21
C ASP A 414 -37.30 -18.69 -39.90
N TYR A 415 -37.85 -19.80 -39.40
CA TYR A 415 -38.99 -20.48 -40.01
C TYR A 415 -40.21 -19.57 -40.29
N GLU A 416 -40.44 -18.52 -39.49
CA GLU A 416 -41.57 -17.61 -39.69
C GLU A 416 -41.29 -16.53 -40.75
N LEU A 417 -40.03 -16.15 -40.93
CA LEU A 417 -39.63 -15.00 -41.75
C LEU A 417 -38.94 -15.37 -43.06
N ASP A 418 -38.41 -16.59 -43.19
CA ASP A 418 -37.78 -17.12 -44.42
C ASP A 418 -38.75 -17.17 -45.60
N GLN A 419 -40.04 -17.45 -45.34
CA GLN A 419 -41.11 -17.34 -46.35
C GLN A 419 -41.24 -15.94 -46.96
N TYR A 420 -40.70 -14.90 -46.32
CA TYR A 420 -40.69 -13.51 -46.80
C TYR A 420 -39.31 -13.06 -47.31
N LEU A 421 -38.29 -13.93 -47.33
CA LEU A 421 -36.94 -13.62 -47.81
C LEU A 421 -36.94 -13.02 -49.23
N TYR A 422 -37.78 -13.56 -50.13
CA TYR A 422 -37.97 -13.01 -51.48
C TYR A 422 -38.51 -11.58 -51.49
N ARG A 423 -39.35 -11.20 -50.52
CA ARG A 423 -39.89 -9.84 -50.40
C ARG A 423 -38.84 -8.87 -49.85
N TYR A 424 -37.99 -9.33 -48.93
CA TYR A 424 -36.90 -8.52 -48.36
C TYR A 424 -35.82 -8.20 -49.39
N ARG A 425 -35.53 -9.15 -50.29
CA ARG A 425 -34.72 -8.93 -51.50
C ARG A 425 -35.25 -7.77 -52.34
N ASP A 426 -36.56 -7.77 -52.59
CA ASP A 426 -37.24 -6.81 -53.47
C ASP A 426 -37.57 -5.49 -52.73
N SER A 427 -36.59 -4.96 -51.98
CA SER A 427 -36.61 -3.69 -51.24
C SER A 427 -37.63 -3.53 -50.08
N ARG A 428 -38.22 -4.62 -49.57
CA ARG A 428 -39.05 -4.54 -48.36
C ARG A 428 -38.20 -4.34 -47.10
N ARG A 429 -38.68 -3.50 -46.17
CA ARG A 429 -38.09 -3.29 -44.84
C ARG A 429 -37.98 -4.63 -44.08
N VAL A 430 -36.81 -4.92 -43.53
CA VAL A 430 -36.47 -6.19 -42.88
C VAL A 430 -36.60 -6.05 -41.36
N PRO A 431 -37.26 -6.95 -40.62
CA PRO A 431 -37.27 -6.89 -39.16
C PRO A 431 -35.84 -6.93 -38.59
N LEU A 432 -35.52 -6.07 -37.64
CA LEU A 432 -34.14 -5.93 -37.15
C LEU A 432 -33.53 -7.25 -36.59
N PRO A 433 -34.23 -8.07 -35.78
CA PRO A 433 -33.69 -9.34 -35.31
C PRO A 433 -33.38 -10.33 -36.45
N TYR A 434 -34.20 -10.32 -37.50
CA TYR A 434 -34.00 -11.17 -38.67
C TYR A 434 -32.83 -10.68 -39.54
N PHE A 435 -32.69 -9.35 -39.70
CA PHE A 435 -31.53 -8.77 -40.36
C PHE A 435 -30.21 -9.12 -39.63
N LYS A 436 -30.19 -9.10 -38.29
CA LYS A 436 -29.01 -9.52 -37.51
C LYS A 436 -28.66 -11.00 -37.74
N LYS A 437 -29.66 -11.89 -37.83
CA LYS A 437 -29.43 -13.30 -38.21
C LYS A 437 -28.85 -13.43 -39.62
N ILE A 438 -29.36 -12.67 -40.58
CA ILE A 438 -28.81 -12.62 -41.96
C ILE A 438 -27.34 -12.17 -41.93
N MET A 439 -26.99 -11.08 -41.24
CA MET A 439 -25.60 -10.60 -41.13
C MET A 439 -24.67 -11.65 -40.52
N LYS A 440 -25.10 -12.38 -39.48
CA LYS A 440 -24.35 -13.49 -38.88
C LYS A 440 -24.14 -14.67 -39.85
N ILE A 441 -25.09 -14.95 -40.73
CA ILE A 441 -24.97 -16.03 -41.74
C ILE A 441 -24.03 -15.66 -42.90
N LEU A 442 -23.94 -14.36 -43.21
CA LEU A 442 -23.06 -13.81 -44.24
C LEU A 442 -21.66 -13.42 -43.72
N ASP A 443 -21.38 -13.64 -42.43
CA ASP A 443 -20.15 -13.24 -41.73
C ASP A 443 -19.79 -11.74 -41.89
N VAL A 444 -20.82 -10.90 -42.03
CA VAL A 444 -20.64 -9.44 -42.16
C VAL A 444 -20.52 -8.82 -40.78
N ASN A 445 -19.30 -8.34 -40.47
CA ASN A 445 -19.02 -7.60 -39.24
C ASN A 445 -19.94 -6.37 -39.11
N LEU A 446 -20.39 -6.05 -37.90
CA LEU A 446 -21.28 -4.93 -37.60
C LEU A 446 -20.65 -3.55 -37.87
N ASN A 447 -19.32 -3.48 -38.06
CA ASN A 447 -18.61 -2.26 -38.48
C ASN A 447 -18.35 -2.20 -40.00
N HIS A 448 -18.95 -3.09 -40.81
CA HIS A 448 -18.66 -3.18 -42.24
C HIS A 448 -19.23 -1.98 -43.04
N PRO A 449 -18.49 -1.39 -44.01
CA PRO A 449 -18.92 -0.21 -44.77
C PRO A 449 -20.28 -0.32 -45.47
N LEU A 450 -20.69 -1.53 -45.85
CA LEU A 450 -22.03 -1.82 -46.42
C LEU A 450 -23.20 -1.37 -45.53
N LEU A 451 -22.98 -1.22 -44.23
CA LEU A 451 -24.00 -0.83 -43.26
C LEU A 451 -24.24 0.70 -43.24
N ALA A 452 -23.31 1.51 -43.75
CA ALA A 452 -23.40 2.97 -43.72
C ALA A 452 -24.58 3.54 -44.54
N GLY A 453 -24.99 2.83 -45.61
CA GLY A 453 -26.15 3.20 -46.43
C GLY A 453 -27.52 2.80 -45.85
N LEU A 454 -27.54 2.03 -44.75
CA LEU A 454 -28.77 1.47 -44.18
C LEU A 454 -29.42 2.42 -43.17
N LYS A 455 -30.75 2.33 -43.08
CA LYS A 455 -31.56 3.14 -42.16
C LYS A 455 -32.37 2.25 -41.23
N ILE A 456 -32.35 2.56 -39.93
CA ILE A 456 -33.32 2.05 -38.97
C ILE A 456 -34.61 2.85 -39.10
N VAL A 457 -35.74 2.16 -39.21
CA VAL A 457 -37.08 2.74 -39.39
C VAL A 457 -38.11 2.03 -38.50
N SER A 458 -39.15 2.77 -38.10
CA SER A 458 -40.28 2.20 -37.36
C SER A 458 -41.18 1.35 -38.27
N LYS A 459 -42.05 0.52 -37.68
CA LYS A 459 -43.08 -0.25 -38.43
C LYS A 459 -43.92 0.61 -39.38
N SER A 460 -44.32 1.81 -38.95
CA SER A 460 -45.08 2.75 -39.80
C SER A 460 -44.20 3.39 -40.89
N GLY A 461 -42.88 3.46 -40.68
CA GLY A 461 -41.94 4.19 -41.53
C GLY A 461 -41.89 5.70 -41.25
N ARG A 462 -42.57 6.17 -40.19
CA ARG A 462 -42.39 7.53 -39.67
C ARG A 462 -41.20 7.54 -38.70
N GLY A 463 -40.31 8.51 -38.85
CA GLY A 463 -39.03 8.56 -38.14
C GLY A 463 -38.02 7.56 -38.73
N TYR A 464 -36.77 8.00 -38.90
CA TYR A 464 -35.66 7.15 -39.30
C TYR A 464 -34.35 7.64 -38.69
N ALA A 465 -33.42 6.73 -38.50
CA ALA A 465 -32.03 7.03 -38.13
C ALA A 465 -31.08 6.24 -39.04
N PRO A 466 -29.88 6.76 -39.38
CA PRO A 466 -28.85 5.94 -40.03
C PRO A 466 -28.41 4.81 -39.07
N VAL A 467 -28.05 3.65 -39.61
CA VAL A 467 -27.56 2.51 -38.81
C VAL A 467 -26.32 2.88 -38.00
N ILE A 468 -25.40 3.64 -38.60
CA ILE A 468 -24.28 4.29 -37.92
C ILE A 468 -24.76 5.69 -37.50
N PHE A 469 -25.23 5.81 -36.26
CA PHE A 469 -25.83 7.05 -35.74
C PHE A 469 -24.76 7.99 -35.17
N PRO A 470 -24.58 9.20 -35.72
CA PRO A 470 -23.52 10.11 -35.26
C PRO A 470 -23.84 10.72 -33.89
N ILE A 471 -22.88 10.68 -32.97
CA ILE A 471 -22.97 11.34 -31.67
C ILE A 471 -22.67 12.84 -31.87
N SER A 472 -23.64 13.60 -32.34
CA SER A 472 -23.45 15.04 -32.60
C SER A 472 -23.54 15.90 -31.33
N LYS A 473 -23.00 17.13 -31.37
CA LYS A 473 -23.16 18.10 -30.27
C LYS A 473 -24.64 18.38 -29.97
N SER A 474 -25.48 18.45 -31.02
CA SER A 474 -26.94 18.58 -30.90
C SER A 474 -27.59 17.39 -30.20
N PHE A 475 -27.17 16.15 -30.51
CA PHE A 475 -27.65 14.95 -29.82
C PHE A 475 -27.31 14.98 -28.32
N LEU A 476 -26.08 15.40 -27.98
CA LEU A 476 -25.63 15.52 -26.60
C LEU A 476 -26.35 16.63 -25.82
N LYS A 477 -26.68 17.76 -26.46
CA LYS A 477 -27.58 18.79 -25.89
C LYS A 477 -28.95 18.22 -25.54
N ILE A 478 -29.59 17.51 -26.48
CA ILE A 478 -30.89 16.86 -26.25
C ILE A 478 -30.81 15.91 -25.05
N ILE A 479 -29.76 15.09 -24.96
CA ILE A 479 -29.54 14.20 -23.81
C ILE A 479 -29.38 14.99 -22.50
N GLY A 480 -28.63 16.09 -22.49
CA GLY A 480 -28.46 16.95 -21.31
C GLY A 480 -29.80 17.48 -20.78
N TYR A 481 -30.65 17.99 -21.68
CA TYR A 481 -32.01 18.44 -21.35
C TYR A 481 -32.93 17.29 -20.90
N ILE A 482 -32.81 16.09 -21.48
CA ILE A 482 -33.55 14.90 -21.04
C ILE A 482 -33.12 14.47 -19.63
N VAL A 483 -31.82 14.52 -19.32
CA VAL A 483 -31.29 14.14 -18.01
C VAL A 483 -31.72 15.14 -16.93
N ALA A 484 -31.78 16.44 -17.22
CA ALA A 484 -32.40 17.44 -16.36
C ALA A 484 -33.94 17.26 -16.32
N GLU A 485 -34.65 17.88 -17.25
CA GLU A 485 -36.10 18.09 -17.24
C GLU A 485 -36.91 16.96 -17.91
N GLY A 486 -36.23 16.02 -18.58
CA GLY A 486 -36.90 14.97 -19.34
C GLY A 486 -37.68 13.95 -18.51
N THR A 487 -38.88 13.62 -18.99
CA THR A 487 -39.70 12.46 -18.58
C THR A 487 -39.90 11.55 -19.80
N ILE A 488 -39.60 10.25 -19.64
CA ILE A 488 -39.62 9.27 -20.74
C ILE A 488 -40.71 8.22 -20.48
N THR A 489 -41.70 8.13 -21.38
CA THR A 489 -42.71 7.07 -21.40
C THR A 489 -42.25 5.92 -22.30
N ASP A 490 -43.14 5.03 -22.77
CA ASP A 490 -42.74 3.99 -23.72
C ASP A 490 -42.70 4.46 -25.18
N ASP A 491 -43.42 5.54 -25.51
CA ASP A 491 -43.62 6.04 -26.87
C ASP A 491 -43.30 7.55 -27.04
N LEU A 492 -43.04 8.28 -25.94
CA LEU A 492 -42.83 9.73 -25.94
C LEU A 492 -41.72 10.15 -24.96
N ILE A 493 -40.89 11.12 -25.34
CA ILE A 493 -40.06 11.89 -24.40
C ILE A 493 -40.65 13.29 -24.28
N ILE A 494 -40.90 13.74 -23.05
CA ILE A 494 -41.40 15.08 -22.72
C ILE A 494 -40.27 15.83 -22.02
N ILE A 495 -39.88 16.99 -22.54
CA ILE A 495 -38.94 17.91 -21.89
C ILE A 495 -39.73 19.15 -21.48
N SER A 496 -39.96 19.33 -20.18
CA SER A 496 -40.73 20.47 -19.65
C SER A 496 -39.82 21.69 -19.44
N ASN A 497 -40.14 22.82 -20.08
CA ASN A 497 -39.47 24.09 -19.83
C ASN A 497 -40.31 25.26 -20.38
N THR A 498 -40.18 26.44 -19.78
CA THR A 498 -40.89 27.66 -20.17
C THR A 498 -39.96 28.81 -20.58
N ASP A 499 -38.63 28.67 -20.45
CA ASP A 499 -37.67 29.71 -20.83
C ASP A 499 -37.47 29.72 -22.37
N PRO A 500 -37.74 30.84 -23.07
CA PRO A 500 -37.68 30.90 -24.54
C PRO A 500 -36.30 30.57 -25.12
N ASP A 501 -35.21 30.91 -24.42
CA ASP A 501 -33.84 30.60 -24.87
C ASP A 501 -33.63 29.08 -24.91
N ILE A 502 -34.12 28.40 -23.87
CA ILE A 502 -34.00 26.94 -23.69
C ILE A 502 -34.86 26.19 -24.71
N ILE A 503 -36.12 26.61 -24.85
CA ILE A 503 -37.05 26.04 -25.85
C ILE A 503 -36.43 26.13 -27.25
N LYS A 504 -35.88 27.29 -27.61
CA LYS A 504 -35.24 27.52 -28.91
C LYS A 504 -34.01 26.65 -29.14
N ASP A 505 -33.14 26.50 -28.15
CA ASP A 505 -31.94 25.63 -28.27
C ASP A 505 -32.31 24.15 -28.40
N ILE A 506 -33.31 23.66 -27.66
CA ILE A 506 -33.85 22.30 -27.83
C ILE A 506 -34.43 22.10 -29.23
N GLN A 507 -35.22 23.07 -29.74
CA GLN A 507 -35.80 23.01 -31.09
C GLN A 507 -34.72 22.99 -32.19
N ILE A 508 -33.67 23.82 -32.07
CA ILE A 508 -32.52 23.83 -32.99
C ILE A 508 -31.80 22.48 -32.93
N ALA A 509 -31.56 21.94 -31.73
CA ALA A 509 -30.87 20.67 -31.57
C ALA A 509 -31.65 19.49 -32.19
N LEU A 510 -32.97 19.40 -31.93
CA LEU A 510 -33.84 18.37 -32.49
C LEU A 510 -34.00 18.46 -34.01
N SER A 511 -34.10 19.67 -34.54
CA SER A 511 -34.14 19.92 -35.99
C SER A 511 -32.84 19.48 -36.65
N SER A 512 -31.69 19.75 -35.99
CA SER A 512 -30.36 19.35 -36.46
C SER A 512 -30.14 17.83 -36.46
N THR A 513 -30.81 17.09 -35.56
CA THR A 513 -30.80 15.61 -35.56
C THR A 513 -31.88 14.99 -36.43
N GLY A 514 -32.67 15.79 -37.16
CA GLY A 514 -33.80 15.32 -37.99
C GLY A 514 -34.91 14.60 -37.20
N THR A 515 -34.97 14.82 -35.89
CA THR A 515 -35.82 14.08 -34.96
C THR A 515 -37.23 14.67 -34.95
N LEU A 516 -38.27 13.84 -35.02
CA LEU A 516 -39.65 14.31 -35.02
C LEU A 516 -40.12 14.75 -33.62
N PHE A 517 -40.50 16.02 -33.48
CA PHE A 517 -41.04 16.60 -32.25
C PHE A 517 -42.22 17.55 -32.52
N PHE A 518 -42.96 17.90 -31.48
CA PHE A 518 -43.94 18.98 -31.47
C PHE A 518 -43.85 19.78 -30.16
N THR A 519 -44.25 21.04 -30.20
CA THR A 519 -44.22 21.95 -29.04
C THR A 519 -45.62 22.04 -28.42
N ALA A 520 -45.69 21.96 -27.10
CA ALA A 520 -46.87 22.26 -26.29
C ALA A 520 -46.61 23.50 -25.43
N THR A 521 -47.59 23.97 -24.67
CA THR A 521 -47.55 25.26 -23.94
C THR A 521 -46.37 25.40 -22.97
N ASP A 522 -45.91 24.30 -22.37
CA ASP A 522 -44.89 24.25 -21.31
C ASP A 522 -43.81 23.18 -21.55
N SER A 523 -43.79 22.58 -22.74
CA SER A 523 -43.02 21.37 -22.99
C SER A 523 -42.76 21.09 -24.47
N ILE A 524 -41.63 20.43 -24.75
CA ILE A 524 -41.32 19.87 -26.07
C ILE A 524 -41.49 18.35 -26.01
N ASN A 525 -42.23 17.81 -26.97
CA ASN A 525 -42.67 16.43 -27.01
C ASN A 525 -42.04 15.72 -28.22
N ILE A 526 -41.12 14.79 -27.95
CA ILE A 526 -40.42 14.00 -28.98
C ILE A 526 -41.19 12.70 -29.19
N GLY A 527 -41.92 12.64 -30.31
CA GLY A 527 -42.74 11.48 -30.73
C GLY A 527 -42.05 10.57 -31.75
N ASP A 528 -40.76 10.78 -32.02
CA ASP A 528 -39.98 9.91 -32.88
C ASP A 528 -39.70 8.57 -32.20
N ARG A 529 -40.41 7.52 -32.61
CA ARG A 529 -40.26 6.17 -32.03
C ARG A 529 -38.83 5.64 -32.08
N ILE A 530 -38.05 5.98 -33.12
CA ILE A 530 -36.66 5.51 -33.23
C ILE A 530 -35.80 6.23 -32.19
N PHE A 531 -35.94 7.55 -32.08
CA PHE A 531 -35.22 8.33 -31.08
C PHE A 531 -35.59 7.95 -29.64
N VAL A 532 -36.89 7.80 -29.33
CA VAL A 532 -37.38 7.36 -28.02
C VAL A 532 -36.75 6.02 -27.62
N GLU A 533 -36.66 5.09 -28.57
CA GLU A 533 -36.08 3.77 -28.31
C GLU A 533 -34.56 3.81 -28.17
N ILE A 534 -33.83 4.62 -28.96
CA ILE A 534 -32.39 4.87 -28.77
C ILE A 534 -32.10 5.36 -27.34
N ILE A 535 -32.82 6.39 -26.87
CA ILE A 535 -32.62 6.94 -25.52
C ILE A 535 -32.99 5.92 -24.42
N LYS A 536 -34.02 5.09 -24.65
CA LYS A 536 -34.40 4.00 -23.72
C LYS A 536 -33.28 2.96 -23.61
N GLN A 537 -32.75 2.47 -24.72
CA GLN A 537 -31.70 1.44 -24.74
C GLN A 537 -30.34 1.95 -24.26
N LEU A 538 -30.02 3.23 -24.48
CA LEU A 538 -28.87 3.91 -23.85
C LEU A 538 -29.03 4.12 -22.32
N GLY A 539 -30.17 3.76 -21.74
CA GLY A 539 -30.41 3.79 -20.29
C GLY A 539 -31.13 5.03 -19.76
N GLY A 540 -31.65 5.92 -20.61
CA GLY A 540 -32.27 7.18 -20.19
C GLY A 540 -33.61 7.04 -19.46
N LYS A 541 -34.34 5.92 -19.62
CA LYS A 541 -35.67 5.71 -19.01
C LYS A 541 -35.56 5.32 -17.52
N LYS A 542 -35.16 6.27 -16.66
CA LYS A 542 -35.01 6.08 -15.21
C LYS A 542 -35.87 7.06 -14.41
N LYS A 543 -36.36 6.62 -13.24
CA LYS A 543 -37.10 7.50 -12.30
C LYS A 543 -36.17 8.62 -11.79
N SER A 544 -36.72 9.78 -11.42
CA SER A 544 -35.93 10.96 -10.98
C SER A 544 -34.91 10.72 -9.86
N ASN A 545 -35.13 9.74 -8.97
CA ASN A 545 -34.19 9.35 -7.91
C ASN A 545 -33.22 8.21 -8.30
N LYS A 546 -33.25 7.78 -9.57
CA LYS A 546 -32.40 6.74 -10.17
C LYS A 546 -31.76 7.20 -11.51
N LYS A 547 -31.99 8.44 -11.96
CA LYS A 547 -31.28 9.00 -13.13
C LYS A 547 -29.77 8.96 -12.89
N ASP A 548 -28.98 8.81 -13.93
CA ASP A 548 -27.51 8.84 -13.91
C ASP A 548 -26.99 9.46 -15.21
N VAL A 549 -25.69 9.69 -15.28
CA VAL A 549 -25.01 10.04 -16.54
C VAL A 549 -24.97 8.77 -17.40
N LEU A 550 -25.35 8.88 -18.69
CA LEU A 550 -25.34 7.71 -19.58
C LEU A 550 -23.89 7.21 -19.78
N PRO A 551 -23.58 5.90 -19.64
CA PRO A 551 -22.21 5.42 -19.52
C PRO A 551 -21.26 5.80 -20.66
N PHE A 552 -21.76 5.93 -21.90
CA PHE A 552 -20.93 6.28 -23.06
C PHE A 552 -20.38 7.72 -23.00
N ILE A 553 -20.99 8.61 -22.21
CA ILE A 553 -20.59 10.03 -22.12
C ILE A 553 -19.19 10.18 -21.53
N PHE A 554 -18.79 9.30 -20.61
CA PHE A 554 -17.44 9.29 -20.02
C PHE A 554 -16.33 8.95 -21.03
N GLY A 555 -16.68 8.31 -22.17
CA GLY A 555 -15.75 8.00 -23.26
C GLY A 555 -15.59 9.10 -24.31
N LEU A 556 -16.28 10.23 -24.18
CA LEU A 556 -16.28 11.31 -25.17
C LEU A 556 -15.16 12.33 -24.93
N LYS A 557 -14.78 13.04 -25.99
CA LYS A 557 -13.84 14.17 -25.90
C LYS A 557 -14.47 15.34 -25.12
N LYS A 558 -13.62 16.14 -24.46
CA LYS A 558 -14.02 17.31 -23.64
C LYS A 558 -15.01 18.24 -24.37
N ASP A 559 -14.75 18.54 -25.65
CA ASP A 559 -15.57 19.43 -26.48
C ASP A 559 -16.94 18.86 -26.87
N MET A 560 -17.15 17.55 -26.68
CA MET A 560 -18.40 16.83 -26.85
C MET A 560 -19.14 16.67 -25.51
N ILE A 561 -18.42 16.48 -24.39
CA ILE A 561 -19.00 16.48 -23.04
C ILE A 561 -19.57 17.86 -22.68
N ALA A 562 -18.92 18.96 -23.11
CA ALA A 562 -19.34 20.33 -22.81
C ALA A 562 -20.81 20.63 -23.19
N PRO A 563 -21.29 20.36 -24.42
CA PRO A 563 -22.71 20.48 -24.78
C PRO A 563 -23.69 19.73 -23.87
N TYR A 564 -23.33 18.52 -23.43
CA TYR A 564 -24.17 17.73 -22.50
C TYR A 564 -24.25 18.39 -21.11
N LEU A 565 -23.11 18.84 -20.56
CA LEU A 565 -23.07 19.54 -19.29
C LEU A 565 -23.79 20.89 -19.38
N GLN A 566 -23.56 21.67 -20.44
CA GLN A 566 -24.22 22.95 -20.68
C GLN A 566 -25.74 22.80 -20.63
N SER A 567 -26.31 21.88 -21.41
CA SER A 567 -27.76 21.65 -21.42
C SER A 567 -28.30 21.08 -20.09
N TYR A 568 -27.52 20.26 -19.37
CA TYR A 568 -27.91 19.81 -18.03
C TYR A 568 -27.98 20.97 -17.01
N PHE A 569 -26.94 21.81 -16.93
CA PHE A 569 -26.92 22.99 -16.07
C PHE A 569 -27.89 24.09 -16.55
N GLU A 570 -28.26 24.09 -17.83
CA GLU A 570 -29.30 24.99 -18.34
C GLU A 570 -30.71 24.58 -17.87
N GLY A 571 -31.00 23.28 -17.75
CA GLY A 571 -32.23 22.81 -17.10
C GLY A 571 -32.16 22.91 -15.57
N ASP A 572 -31.42 21.97 -14.96
CA ASP A 572 -31.40 21.70 -13.51
C ASP A 572 -30.52 22.69 -12.71
N GLY A 573 -29.82 23.61 -13.39
CA GLY A 573 -28.79 24.46 -12.80
C GLY A 573 -29.19 25.92 -12.59
N CYS A 574 -28.74 26.47 -11.47
CA CYS A 574 -28.94 27.87 -11.06
C CYS A 574 -27.63 28.52 -10.60
N ILE A 575 -27.65 29.85 -10.46
CA ILE A 575 -26.56 30.63 -9.88
C ILE A 575 -27.08 31.22 -8.57
N GLU A 576 -26.52 30.77 -7.46
CA GLU A 576 -26.89 31.15 -6.09
C GLU A 576 -25.62 31.36 -5.27
N HIS A 577 -25.64 32.33 -4.34
CA HIS A 577 -24.57 32.53 -3.35
C HIS A 577 -23.13 32.57 -3.91
N ALA A 578 -22.94 33.23 -5.06
CA ALA A 578 -21.66 33.29 -5.80
C ALA A 578 -21.08 31.90 -6.20
N SER A 579 -21.96 30.98 -6.58
CA SER A 579 -21.62 29.65 -7.08
C SER A 579 -22.61 29.18 -8.15
N VAL A 580 -22.17 28.27 -9.03
CA VAL A 580 -23.06 27.52 -9.93
C VAL A 580 -23.52 26.26 -9.18
N MET A 581 -24.82 25.99 -9.18
CA MET A 581 -25.39 24.86 -8.45
C MET A 581 -26.34 24.06 -9.36
N ALA A 582 -26.48 22.76 -9.11
CA ALA A 582 -27.54 21.92 -9.69
C ALA A 582 -28.13 20.99 -8.62
N VAL A 583 -29.42 20.64 -8.70
CA VAL A 583 -30.11 19.91 -7.60
C VAL A 583 -30.96 18.75 -8.09
N SER A 584 -30.46 17.51 -7.92
CA SER A 584 -31.19 16.30 -8.31
C SER A 584 -31.70 15.49 -7.11
N LYS A 585 -32.66 14.58 -7.35
CA LYS A 585 -33.01 13.53 -6.38
C LYS A 585 -32.04 12.35 -6.42
N SER A 586 -31.35 12.15 -7.54
CA SER A 586 -30.38 11.08 -7.70
C SER A 586 -29.02 11.47 -7.12
N LYS A 587 -28.40 10.58 -6.33
CA LYS A 587 -27.02 10.76 -5.87
C LYS A 587 -26.05 10.38 -6.98
N GLU A 588 -26.42 9.38 -7.77
CA GLU A 588 -25.66 8.74 -8.83
C GLU A 588 -25.45 9.71 -9.99
N LEU A 589 -26.47 10.49 -10.37
CA LEU A 589 -26.34 11.56 -11.36
C LEU A 589 -25.37 12.65 -10.89
N ILE A 590 -25.55 13.16 -9.66
CA ILE A 590 -24.68 14.19 -9.09
C ILE A 590 -23.24 13.69 -8.95
N SER A 591 -23.03 12.43 -8.57
CA SER A 591 -21.72 11.78 -8.58
C SER A 591 -21.13 11.73 -9.99
N GLY A 592 -21.88 11.25 -10.98
CA GLY A 592 -21.40 11.15 -12.37
C GLY A 592 -21.04 12.50 -12.97
N LEU A 593 -21.80 13.55 -12.63
CA LEU A 593 -21.48 14.92 -13.02
C LEU A 593 -20.18 15.41 -12.37
N CYS A 594 -19.89 15.08 -11.11
CA CYS A 594 -18.55 15.34 -10.52
C CYS A 594 -17.43 14.63 -11.29
N TYR A 595 -17.62 13.36 -11.68
CA TYR A 595 -16.63 12.65 -12.50
C TYR A 595 -16.40 13.32 -13.86
N LEU A 596 -17.45 13.82 -14.53
CA LEU A 596 -17.32 14.57 -15.78
C LEU A 596 -16.65 15.96 -15.58
N LEU A 597 -16.89 16.64 -14.46
CA LEU A 597 -16.29 17.96 -14.19
C LEU A 597 -14.75 17.90 -14.04
N TYR A 598 -14.19 16.76 -13.65
CA TYR A 598 -12.73 16.56 -13.66
C TYR A 598 -12.10 16.60 -15.06
N TYR A 599 -12.87 16.42 -16.13
CA TYR A 599 -12.42 16.56 -17.53
C TYR A 599 -12.25 18.05 -17.92
N PHE A 600 -12.71 18.95 -17.05
CA PHE A 600 -12.67 20.41 -17.18
C PHE A 600 -11.83 21.06 -16.07
N ASP A 601 -11.12 20.26 -15.29
CA ASP A 601 -10.35 20.67 -14.12
C ASP A 601 -11.19 21.38 -13.04
N ILE A 602 -12.46 20.99 -12.89
CA ILE A 602 -13.42 21.59 -11.95
C ILE A 602 -13.73 20.59 -10.81
N VAL A 603 -13.53 21.00 -9.55
CA VAL A 603 -13.75 20.18 -8.36
C VAL A 603 -15.13 20.51 -7.75
N GLY A 604 -16.19 20.06 -8.43
CA GLY A 604 -17.57 20.22 -7.94
C GLY A 604 -17.79 19.54 -6.58
N ARG A 605 -18.58 20.17 -5.68
CA ARG A 605 -18.88 19.73 -4.31
C ARG A 605 -20.30 19.17 -4.19
N ILE A 606 -20.49 18.11 -3.41
CA ILE A 606 -21.78 17.42 -3.21
C ILE A 606 -22.33 17.73 -1.81
N LYS A 607 -23.53 18.30 -1.73
CA LYS A 607 -24.22 18.56 -0.44
C LYS A 607 -25.60 17.90 -0.39
N ARG A 608 -25.86 17.12 0.66
CA ARG A 608 -27.20 16.61 0.96
C ARG A 608 -28.10 17.76 1.40
N THR A 609 -29.29 17.87 0.84
CA THR A 609 -30.30 18.87 1.20
C THR A 609 -31.70 18.24 1.30
N THR A 610 -32.67 18.98 1.85
CA THR A 610 -34.06 18.53 1.96
C THR A 610 -35.03 19.59 1.44
N LYS A 611 -35.96 19.20 0.58
CA LYS A 611 -37.07 20.05 0.11
C LYS A 611 -38.40 19.55 0.69
N LYS A 612 -39.30 20.46 1.07
CA LYS A 612 -40.72 20.17 1.37
C LYS A 612 -41.58 21.01 0.43
N ALA A 613 -42.38 20.36 -0.40
CA ALA A 613 -43.43 21.05 -1.16
C ALA A 613 -44.71 21.14 -0.31
N PRO A 614 -45.62 22.10 -0.56
CA PRO A 614 -46.87 22.23 0.19
C PRO A 614 -47.70 20.94 0.23
N ALA A 615 -47.73 20.20 -0.89
CA ALA A 615 -48.45 18.93 -1.04
C ALA A 615 -47.72 17.68 -0.50
N TRP A 616 -46.62 17.81 0.26
CA TRP A 616 -45.88 16.67 0.81
C TRP A 616 -45.99 16.56 2.34
N SER A 617 -46.40 15.37 2.80
CA SER A 617 -46.45 15.01 4.23
C SER A 617 -45.07 15.07 4.92
N SER A 618 -43.97 14.83 4.18
CA SER A 618 -42.61 14.81 4.72
C SER A 618 -41.58 15.53 3.83
N LYS A 619 -40.47 15.94 4.45
CA LYS A 619 -39.28 16.47 3.74
C LYS A 619 -38.65 15.36 2.90
N LYS A 620 -38.42 15.61 1.61
CA LYS A 620 -37.74 14.67 0.70
C LYS A 620 -36.27 15.05 0.55
N ILE A 621 -35.39 14.05 0.48
CA ILE A 621 -33.94 14.21 0.34
C ILE A 621 -33.59 14.50 -1.12
N TYR A 622 -32.66 15.43 -1.32
CA TYR A 622 -32.07 15.82 -2.59
C TYR A 622 -30.55 15.96 -2.42
N TRP A 623 -29.84 15.96 -3.54
CA TRP A 623 -28.39 16.16 -3.64
C TRP A 623 -28.12 17.40 -4.48
N LYS A 624 -27.35 18.33 -3.93
CA LYS A 624 -26.96 19.60 -4.56
C LYS A 624 -25.49 19.51 -4.97
N LEU A 625 -25.21 19.64 -6.26
CA LEU A 625 -23.88 19.92 -6.80
C LEU A 625 -23.60 21.42 -6.67
N ILE A 626 -22.39 21.79 -6.27
CA ILE A 626 -21.95 23.18 -6.09
C ILE A 626 -20.56 23.34 -6.71
N ILE A 627 -20.44 24.19 -7.72
CA ILE A 627 -19.17 24.65 -8.31
C ILE A 627 -18.89 26.03 -7.75
N SER A 628 -17.79 26.18 -7.02
CA SER A 628 -17.49 27.37 -6.21
C SER A 628 -15.99 27.59 -6.09
N GLY A 629 -15.55 28.84 -6.09
CA GLY A 629 -14.14 29.22 -6.20
C GLY A 629 -13.87 29.80 -7.58
N GLN A 630 -13.02 30.84 -7.67
CA GLN A 630 -12.92 31.63 -8.90
C GLN A 630 -12.32 30.85 -10.06
N ASN A 631 -11.34 29.99 -9.82
CA ASN A 631 -10.73 29.16 -10.87
C ASN A 631 -11.76 28.22 -11.51
N ASP A 632 -12.51 27.48 -10.69
CA ASP A 632 -13.56 26.57 -11.13
C ASP A 632 -14.72 27.28 -11.83
N LEU A 633 -15.13 28.46 -11.33
CA LEU A 633 -16.17 29.27 -11.96
C LEU A 633 -15.72 29.84 -13.32
N ARG A 634 -14.45 30.25 -13.47
CA ARG A 634 -13.89 30.74 -14.74
C ARG A 634 -13.74 29.61 -15.76
N LYS A 635 -13.27 28.43 -15.32
CA LYS A 635 -13.27 27.20 -16.15
C LYS A 635 -14.68 26.83 -16.60
N PHE A 636 -15.65 26.83 -15.67
CA PHE A 636 -17.06 26.60 -16.02
C PHE A 636 -17.54 27.62 -17.06
N ALA A 637 -17.27 28.92 -16.87
CA ALA A 637 -17.71 29.98 -17.79
C ALA A 637 -17.08 29.90 -19.19
N SER A 638 -15.81 29.51 -19.29
CA SER A 638 -15.07 29.43 -20.57
C SER A 638 -15.30 28.13 -21.34
N GLU A 639 -15.54 27.01 -20.66
CA GLU A 639 -15.56 25.68 -21.27
C GLU A 639 -16.96 25.04 -21.36
N ILE A 640 -17.91 25.48 -20.52
CA ILE A 640 -19.26 24.92 -20.44
C ILE A 640 -20.31 26.02 -20.64
N GLY A 641 -20.27 27.04 -19.79
CA GLY A 641 -21.15 28.20 -19.82
C GLY A 641 -22.64 27.85 -19.65
N PHE A 642 -23.48 28.80 -20.04
CA PHE A 642 -24.93 28.63 -20.19
C PHE A 642 -25.35 28.97 -21.63
N VAL A 643 -26.56 28.57 -22.01
CA VAL A 643 -27.22 29.02 -23.24
C VAL A 643 -27.91 30.36 -23.00
N SER A 644 -28.61 30.51 -21.86
CA SER A 644 -29.36 31.73 -21.58
C SER A 644 -28.45 32.91 -21.29
N GLN A 645 -28.68 34.04 -21.97
CA GLN A 645 -27.95 35.29 -21.75
C GLN A 645 -28.07 35.76 -20.29
N ARG A 646 -29.24 35.55 -19.68
CA ARG A 646 -29.51 35.89 -18.27
C ARG A 646 -28.59 35.13 -17.31
N LYS A 647 -28.39 33.83 -17.52
CA LYS A 647 -27.49 33.02 -16.67
C LYS A 647 -26.03 33.35 -16.94
N ASN A 648 -25.62 33.58 -18.19
CA ASN A 648 -24.25 34.02 -18.51
C ASN A 648 -23.91 35.38 -17.88
N CYS A 649 -24.83 36.35 -17.86
CA CYS A 649 -24.65 37.63 -17.17
C CYS A 649 -24.51 37.45 -15.64
N LEU A 650 -25.35 36.59 -15.02
CA LEU A 650 -25.21 36.24 -13.61
C LEU A 650 -23.88 35.54 -13.31
N LEU A 651 -23.37 34.73 -14.25
CA LEU A 651 -22.09 34.03 -14.12
C LEU A 651 -20.92 35.01 -14.19
N SER A 652 -20.91 35.94 -15.16
CA SER A 652 -19.85 36.96 -15.27
C SER A 652 -19.73 37.81 -14.00
N ASN A 653 -20.86 38.16 -13.38
CA ASN A 653 -20.91 38.91 -12.12
C ASN A 653 -20.27 38.18 -10.92
N ILE A 654 -20.10 36.85 -10.99
CA ILE A 654 -19.48 36.05 -9.93
C ILE A 654 -18.08 35.52 -10.27
N THR A 655 -17.65 35.59 -11.54
CA THR A 655 -16.28 35.23 -12.01
C THR A 655 -15.28 36.38 -11.96
N ASN A 656 -15.78 37.63 -11.86
CA ASN A 656 -14.98 38.86 -11.81
C ASN A 656 -14.54 39.24 -10.39
N ARG A 657 -14.55 38.28 -9.44
CA ARG A 657 -14.09 38.51 -8.06
C ARG A 657 -12.65 38.03 -7.92
N GLU A 658 -11.93 38.57 -6.94
CA GLU A 658 -10.59 38.05 -6.60
C GLU A 658 -10.67 36.59 -6.13
N SER A 659 -9.63 35.82 -6.47
CA SER A 659 -9.60 34.40 -6.12
C SER A 659 -9.21 34.22 -4.66
N ASN A 660 -10.15 33.76 -3.84
CA ASN A 660 -9.82 33.29 -2.51
C ASN A 660 -8.96 32.02 -2.62
N THR A 661 -7.70 32.12 -2.22
CA THR A 661 -6.73 31.01 -2.23
C THR A 661 -7.07 29.92 -1.22
N ASN A 662 -7.84 30.23 -0.16
CA ASN A 662 -8.15 29.34 0.97
C ASN A 662 -9.21 28.26 0.63
N VAL A 663 -9.26 27.82 -0.63
CA VAL A 663 -10.28 26.93 -1.19
C VAL A 663 -9.68 25.64 -1.75
N ASP A 664 -8.43 25.72 -2.20
CA ASP A 664 -7.61 24.65 -2.79
C ASP A 664 -6.22 24.76 -2.17
N LEU A 665 -6.03 24.01 -1.09
CA LEU A 665 -4.87 24.10 -0.19
C LEU A 665 -4.14 22.76 -0.14
N VAL A 666 -2.84 22.80 0.15
CA VAL A 666 -2.03 21.62 0.47
C VAL A 666 -1.80 21.60 1.98
N PRO A 667 -2.57 20.80 2.74
CA PRO A 667 -2.55 20.86 4.19
C PRO A 667 -1.32 20.15 4.79
N GLU A 668 -1.12 20.36 6.09
CA GLU A 668 -0.12 19.65 6.91
C GLU A 668 1.36 19.90 6.54
N LEU A 669 1.66 20.93 5.75
CA LEU A 669 3.03 21.32 5.39
C LEU A 669 3.81 22.06 6.50
N SER A 670 3.20 22.34 7.65
CA SER A 670 3.84 23.15 8.72
C SER A 670 5.11 22.51 9.28
N GLY A 671 5.17 21.17 9.38
CA GLY A 671 6.38 20.43 9.76
C GLY A 671 7.49 20.60 8.73
N PHE A 672 7.16 20.47 7.44
CA PHE A 672 8.09 20.65 6.33
C PHE A 672 8.71 22.05 6.29
N PHE A 673 7.92 23.10 6.53
CA PHE A 673 8.42 24.48 6.62
C PHE A 673 9.23 24.76 7.90
N LYS A 674 9.10 23.97 8.98
CA LYS A 674 10.04 24.01 10.13
C LYS A 674 11.41 23.48 9.71
N GLU A 675 11.43 22.29 9.11
CA GLU A 675 12.66 21.62 8.66
C GLU A 675 13.43 22.48 7.64
N ILE A 676 12.76 23.03 6.62
CA ILE A 676 13.37 23.97 5.65
C ILE A 676 14.05 25.14 6.38
N ASN A 677 13.35 25.74 7.34
CA ASN A 677 13.84 26.90 8.07
C ASN A 677 15.05 26.57 8.97
N GLU A 678 15.17 25.32 9.46
CA GLU A 678 16.30 24.88 10.28
C GLU A 678 17.59 24.66 9.48
N VAL A 679 17.48 24.26 8.20
CA VAL A 679 18.64 24.04 7.31
C VAL A 679 19.42 25.34 7.06
N CYS A 680 18.73 26.48 6.85
CA CYS A 680 19.41 27.78 6.70
C CYS A 680 18.54 28.97 7.12
N PRO A 681 18.44 29.29 8.42
CA PRO A 681 17.56 30.35 8.92
C PRO A 681 17.77 31.72 8.28
N SER A 682 19.00 32.04 7.84
CA SER A 682 19.33 33.32 7.20
C SER A 682 18.64 33.53 5.85
N ILE A 683 18.40 32.47 5.07
CA ILE A 683 17.69 32.56 3.78
C ILE A 683 16.21 32.91 4.01
N PHE A 684 15.62 32.41 5.09
CA PHE A 684 14.20 32.57 5.42
C PHE A 684 13.89 33.81 6.29
N TYR A 685 14.91 34.51 6.78
CA TYR A 685 14.76 35.70 7.61
C TYR A 685 13.97 36.80 6.88
N GLY A 686 12.99 37.40 7.58
CA GLY A 686 12.11 38.44 7.05
C GLY A 686 10.98 37.94 6.13
N LEU A 687 10.85 36.64 5.83
CA LEU A 687 9.73 36.10 5.06
C LEU A 687 8.53 35.79 5.97
N SER A 688 7.59 36.73 6.05
CA SER A 688 6.37 36.64 6.86
C SER A 688 5.52 35.40 6.56
N ASP A 689 5.36 35.05 5.28
CA ASP A 689 4.62 33.86 4.83
C ASP A 689 5.23 32.56 5.40
N ILE A 690 6.55 32.38 5.28
CA ILE A 690 7.23 31.17 5.76
C ILE A 690 7.16 31.10 7.30
N SER A 691 7.26 32.24 7.99
CA SER A 691 7.04 32.33 9.45
C SER A 691 5.61 31.98 9.87
N ALA A 692 4.60 32.26 9.03
CA ALA A 692 3.22 31.88 9.28
C ALA A 692 2.96 30.38 8.99
N LEU A 693 3.49 29.86 7.89
CA LEU A 693 3.43 28.44 7.50
C LEU A 693 4.13 27.54 8.52
N LYS A 694 5.34 27.90 8.97
CA LYS A 694 6.08 27.22 10.05
C LYS A 694 5.27 27.09 11.34
N ARG A 695 4.41 28.07 11.63
CA ARG A 695 3.53 28.12 12.81
C ARG A 695 2.16 27.47 12.58
N GLY A 696 1.88 26.94 11.39
CA GLY A 696 0.58 26.34 11.06
C GLY A 696 -0.58 27.34 11.06
N VAL A 697 -0.31 28.62 10.78
CA VAL A 697 -1.33 29.69 10.80
C VAL A 697 -2.31 29.55 9.62
N TYR A 698 -1.83 29.05 8.49
CA TYR A 698 -2.61 28.75 7.30
C TYR A 698 -1.91 27.66 6.48
N ASP A 699 -2.64 26.97 5.60
CA ASP A 699 -2.08 26.05 4.61
C ASP A 699 -1.97 26.75 3.24
N PRO A 700 -0.91 26.54 2.44
CA PRO A 700 -0.70 27.26 1.19
C PRO A 700 -1.48 26.63 0.02
N SER A 701 -1.87 27.45 -0.95
CA SER A 701 -2.37 26.95 -2.23
C SER A 701 -1.22 26.48 -3.14
N PRO A 702 -1.46 25.59 -4.13
CA PRO A 702 -0.43 25.17 -5.08
C PRO A 702 0.25 26.34 -5.81
N GLY A 703 -0.51 27.39 -6.15
CA GLY A 703 0.04 28.62 -6.72
C GLY A 703 0.96 29.37 -5.75
N LYS A 704 0.59 29.44 -4.46
CA LYS A 704 1.44 30.06 -3.42
C LYS A 704 2.69 29.23 -3.14
N LEU A 705 2.62 27.90 -3.23
CA LEU A 705 3.80 27.03 -3.14
C LEU A 705 4.79 27.29 -4.29
N ASN A 706 4.32 27.43 -5.53
CA ASN A 706 5.17 27.79 -6.67
C ASN A 706 5.80 29.19 -6.49
N GLU A 707 5.04 30.17 -6.00
CA GLU A 707 5.55 31.51 -5.68
C GLU A 707 6.66 31.45 -4.61
N LEU A 708 6.41 30.76 -3.50
CA LEU A 708 7.37 30.60 -2.39
C LEU A 708 8.62 29.83 -2.85
N THR A 709 8.47 28.76 -3.62
CA THR A 709 9.59 27.97 -4.15
C THR A 709 10.51 28.85 -5.00
N ARG A 710 9.93 29.66 -5.91
CA ARG A 710 10.69 30.63 -6.72
C ARG A 710 11.41 31.67 -5.84
N MET A 711 10.71 32.28 -4.87
CA MET A 711 11.32 33.27 -3.97
C MET A 711 12.47 32.69 -3.15
N VAL A 712 12.39 31.42 -2.74
CA VAL A 712 13.47 30.76 -2.00
C VAL A 712 14.65 30.47 -2.92
N ARG A 713 14.44 29.99 -4.15
CA ARG A 713 15.52 29.82 -5.14
C ARG A 713 16.24 31.13 -5.46
N GLU A 714 15.50 32.23 -5.65
CA GLU A 714 16.07 33.55 -5.86
C GLU A 714 16.99 33.96 -4.67
N ARG A 715 16.63 33.63 -3.44
CA ARG A 715 17.47 33.87 -2.26
C ARG A 715 18.62 32.89 -2.10
N ILE A 716 18.49 31.62 -2.51
CA ILE A 716 19.60 30.66 -2.58
C ILE A 716 20.67 31.15 -3.57
N ALA A 717 20.27 31.65 -4.74
CA ALA A 717 21.18 32.25 -5.71
C ALA A 717 21.94 33.46 -5.13
N LEU A 718 21.24 34.35 -4.42
CA LEU A 718 21.87 35.47 -3.71
C LEU A 718 22.81 35.02 -2.57
N TYR A 719 22.49 33.93 -1.88
CA TYR A 719 23.31 33.34 -0.81
C TYR A 719 24.61 32.71 -1.34
N MET A 720 24.57 32.10 -2.53
CA MET A 720 25.75 31.61 -3.25
C MET A 720 26.60 32.76 -3.82
N GLY A 721 25.96 33.87 -4.22
CA GLY A 721 26.60 35.04 -4.82
C GLY A 721 26.86 34.88 -6.32
N ASN A 722 27.14 36.00 -7.01
CA ASN A 722 27.43 36.02 -8.45
C ASN A 722 28.84 35.45 -8.77
N ALA A 723 29.05 34.17 -8.53
CA ALA A 723 30.27 33.46 -8.85
C ALA A 723 30.33 33.12 -10.36
N SER A 724 30.97 34.00 -11.14
CA SER A 724 31.27 33.76 -12.55
C SER A 724 32.37 32.68 -12.68
N ILE A 725 31.99 31.41 -12.77
CA ILE A 725 32.96 30.31 -12.94
C ILE A 725 33.49 30.34 -14.38
N SER A 726 34.77 30.69 -14.54
CA SER A 726 35.50 30.59 -15.81
C SER A 726 36.62 29.56 -15.66
N TYR A 727 36.53 28.47 -16.41
CA TYR A 727 37.50 27.38 -16.36
C TYR A 727 38.67 27.67 -17.29
N VAL A 728 39.90 27.63 -16.76
CA VAL A 728 41.13 27.64 -17.56
C VAL A 728 41.92 26.37 -17.25
N SER A 729 42.00 25.48 -18.24
CA SER A 729 42.76 24.23 -18.15
C SER A 729 44.26 24.52 -18.35
N HIS A 730 45.10 24.22 -17.36
CA HIS A 730 46.51 23.89 -17.53
C HIS A 730 46.95 22.88 -16.45
N GLY A 731 47.50 21.74 -16.88
CA GLY A 731 48.37 20.84 -16.10
C GLY A 731 48.00 20.50 -14.65
N SER A 732 47.18 19.47 -14.46
CA SER A 732 47.20 18.56 -13.29
C SER A 732 47.06 19.14 -11.87
N MET A 733 46.65 20.40 -11.69
CA MET A 733 46.32 20.95 -10.37
C MET A 733 45.14 21.94 -10.46
N MET A 734 43.98 21.55 -9.91
CA MET A 734 42.78 22.39 -9.82
C MET A 734 42.98 23.49 -8.76
N THR A 735 43.21 24.73 -9.19
CA THR A 735 43.31 25.90 -8.29
C THR A 735 42.05 26.77 -8.41
N LEU A 736 41.20 26.72 -7.39
CA LEU A 736 40.04 27.60 -7.25
C LEU A 736 40.47 29.03 -6.88
N ILE A 737 40.45 29.94 -7.85
CA ILE A 737 40.60 31.38 -7.57
C ILE A 737 39.21 31.97 -7.29
N SER A 738 38.77 31.90 -6.03
CA SER A 738 37.61 32.65 -5.53
C SER A 738 38.09 33.59 -4.43
N GLY A 739 38.15 34.90 -4.72
CA GLY A 739 38.84 35.89 -3.88
C GLY A 739 38.13 36.30 -2.58
N GLN A 740 37.13 35.54 -2.11
CA GLN A 740 36.30 35.90 -0.94
C GLN A 740 35.89 34.74 -0.02
N TYR A 741 36.20 33.47 -0.36
CA TYR A 741 35.75 32.30 0.41
C TYR A 741 36.86 31.26 0.56
N THR A 742 37.01 30.70 1.77
CA THR A 742 37.84 29.50 2.01
C THR A 742 37.16 28.27 1.44
N GLN A 743 37.92 27.23 1.04
CA GLN A 743 37.37 26.00 0.46
C GLN A 743 36.25 25.39 1.33
N ASP A 744 36.47 25.27 2.64
CA ASP A 744 35.48 24.73 3.58
C ASP A 744 34.19 25.56 3.64
N SER A 745 34.30 26.89 3.53
CA SER A 745 33.14 27.79 3.55
C SER A 745 32.27 27.65 2.29
N PHE A 746 32.89 27.38 1.13
CA PHE A 746 32.18 27.14 -0.11
C PHE A 746 31.54 25.74 -0.13
N ALA A 747 32.28 24.71 0.30
CA ALA A 747 31.76 23.34 0.40
C ALA A 747 30.51 23.28 1.29
N ARG A 748 30.54 23.94 2.45
CA ARG A 748 29.38 24.01 3.37
C ARG A 748 28.19 24.79 2.79
N LYS A 749 28.43 25.85 2.00
CA LYS A 749 27.34 26.56 1.28
C LYS A 749 26.70 25.67 0.20
N LEU A 750 27.52 24.88 -0.51
CA LEU A 750 27.06 23.97 -1.54
C LEU A 750 26.19 22.85 -0.94
N GLU A 751 26.64 22.21 0.14
CA GLU A 751 25.89 21.17 0.87
C GLU A 751 24.51 21.68 1.35
N ILE A 752 24.47 22.88 1.96
CA ILE A 752 23.23 23.54 2.39
C ILE A 752 22.30 23.79 1.19
N THR A 753 22.87 24.23 0.06
CA THR A 753 22.12 24.52 -1.17
C THR A 753 21.52 23.26 -1.79
N GLU A 754 22.30 22.17 -1.90
CA GLU A 754 21.79 20.88 -2.37
C GLU A 754 20.69 20.32 -1.47
N LYS A 755 20.84 20.44 -0.15
CA LYS A 755 19.81 20.01 0.81
C LYS A 755 18.52 20.83 0.62
N LEU A 756 18.62 22.14 0.46
CA LEU A 756 17.47 23.01 0.21
C LEU A 756 16.80 22.72 -1.14
N GLU A 757 17.55 22.52 -2.23
CA GLU A 757 16.96 22.17 -3.54
C GLU A 757 16.24 20.82 -3.50
N LYS A 758 16.77 19.82 -2.80
CA LYS A 758 16.07 18.53 -2.57
C LYS A 758 14.75 18.71 -1.79
N MET A 759 14.67 19.69 -0.90
CA MET A 759 13.42 20.02 -0.17
C MET A 759 12.45 20.83 -1.03
N LEU A 760 12.95 21.78 -1.82
CA LEU A 760 12.15 22.56 -2.77
C LEU A 760 11.52 21.67 -3.84
N ALA A 761 12.24 20.68 -4.36
CA ALA A 761 11.71 19.70 -5.31
C ALA A 761 10.47 18.94 -4.75
N LYS A 762 10.43 18.66 -3.44
CA LYS A 762 9.24 18.07 -2.80
C LYS A 762 8.05 19.06 -2.77
N LEU A 763 8.29 20.35 -2.53
CA LEU A 763 7.23 21.36 -2.64
C LEU A 763 6.72 21.49 -4.08
N GLU A 764 7.60 21.37 -5.09
CA GLU A 764 7.19 21.39 -6.50
C GLU A 764 6.31 20.21 -6.89
N VAL A 765 6.51 19.03 -6.30
CA VAL A 765 5.61 17.87 -6.47
C VAL A 765 4.20 18.21 -5.97
N PHE A 766 4.08 18.84 -4.79
CA PHE A 766 2.78 19.29 -4.27
C PHE A 766 2.19 20.46 -5.07
N ALA A 767 3.01 21.44 -5.46
CA ALA A 767 2.58 22.65 -6.18
C ALA A 767 2.11 22.35 -7.61
N ASN A 768 2.69 21.32 -8.24
CA ASN A 768 2.33 20.86 -9.58
C ASN A 768 1.48 19.58 -9.56
N SER A 769 1.00 19.17 -8.38
CA SER A 769 0.18 17.97 -8.20
C SER A 769 -1.12 18.02 -9.01
N SER A 770 -1.50 16.87 -9.56
CA SER A 770 -2.82 16.65 -10.17
C SER A 770 -3.89 16.27 -9.15
N LEU A 771 -3.60 16.37 -7.86
CA LEU A 771 -4.51 16.01 -6.77
C LEU A 771 -5.11 17.26 -6.12
N PHE A 772 -6.24 17.06 -5.45
CA PHE A 772 -6.90 18.00 -4.56
C PHE A 772 -7.07 17.31 -3.21
N TRP A 773 -6.61 17.93 -2.12
CA TRP A 773 -6.69 17.36 -0.78
C TRP A 773 -8.00 17.75 -0.11
N ASP A 774 -8.80 16.76 0.30
CA ASP A 774 -10.12 16.96 0.87
C ASP A 774 -10.21 16.32 2.26
N GLU A 775 -10.80 17.04 3.21
CA GLU A 775 -10.85 16.63 4.61
C GLU A 775 -11.95 15.58 4.84
N ILE A 776 -11.66 14.51 5.58
CA ILE A 776 -12.67 13.57 6.07
C ILE A 776 -13.44 14.24 7.21
N VAL A 777 -14.76 14.43 7.04
CA VAL A 777 -15.61 15.09 8.06
C VAL A 777 -16.48 14.10 8.83
N LYS A 778 -16.66 12.88 8.33
CA LYS A 778 -17.51 11.86 8.98
C LYS A 778 -17.08 10.45 8.61
N ILE A 779 -17.11 9.56 9.60
CA ILE A 779 -16.88 8.12 9.45
C ILE A 779 -18.09 7.41 10.06
N GLU A 780 -18.67 6.45 9.35
CA GLU A 780 -19.83 5.67 9.81
C GLU A 780 -19.54 4.16 9.72
N LYS A 781 -19.64 3.44 10.84
CA LYS A 781 -19.64 1.98 10.84
C LYS A 781 -21.04 1.48 10.46
N ILE A 782 -21.14 0.61 9.46
CA ILE A 782 -22.40 0.18 8.84
C ILE A 782 -22.47 -1.34 8.81
N LYS A 783 -23.47 -1.93 9.47
CA LYS A 783 -23.72 -3.37 9.37
C LYS A 783 -24.04 -3.77 7.93
N ASN A 784 -23.36 -4.78 7.43
CA ASN A 784 -23.77 -5.51 6.23
C ASN A 784 -25.15 -6.15 6.49
N LYS A 785 -25.98 -6.22 5.45
CA LYS A 785 -27.30 -6.84 5.49
C LYS A 785 -27.54 -7.81 4.34
N ASN A 786 -27.05 -7.46 3.15
CA ASN A 786 -27.45 -8.10 1.89
C ASN A 786 -26.29 -8.29 0.90
N ASP A 787 -25.10 -7.75 1.17
CA ASP A 787 -23.96 -7.87 0.25
C ASP A 787 -23.29 -9.22 0.52
N ALA A 788 -23.28 -10.11 -0.48
CA ALA A 788 -22.59 -11.40 -0.39
C ALA A 788 -21.07 -11.24 -0.50
N TYR A 789 -20.62 -10.38 -1.42
CA TYR A 789 -19.20 -10.19 -1.74
C TYR A 789 -18.74 -8.73 -1.56
N VAL A 790 -17.45 -8.59 -1.25
CA VAL A 790 -16.65 -7.38 -1.43
C VAL A 790 -15.64 -7.60 -2.55
N TYR A 791 -15.16 -6.51 -3.15
CA TYR A 791 -14.44 -6.55 -4.43
C TYR A 791 -13.14 -5.80 -4.33
N ASP A 792 -12.15 -6.23 -5.11
CA ASP A 792 -10.79 -5.73 -5.07
C ASP A 792 -10.21 -5.62 -6.49
N LEU A 793 -9.27 -4.69 -6.68
CA LEU A 793 -8.53 -4.54 -7.93
C LEU A 793 -7.03 -4.44 -7.59
N THR A 794 -6.25 -5.37 -8.15
CA THR A 794 -4.79 -5.23 -8.17
C THR A 794 -4.44 -4.38 -9.38
N VAL A 795 -3.92 -3.19 -9.09
CA VAL A 795 -3.65 -2.12 -10.04
C VAL A 795 -2.17 -1.80 -9.94
N ASP A 796 -1.55 -1.55 -11.09
CA ASP A 796 -0.14 -1.19 -11.24
C ASP A 796 0.36 -0.23 -10.14
N ASN A 797 -0.12 1.02 -10.11
CA ASN A 797 0.25 2.07 -9.15
C ASN A 797 -0.14 1.81 -7.70
N GLU A 798 -0.63 0.61 -7.41
CA GLU A 798 -1.21 0.19 -6.14
C GLU A 798 -2.42 1.02 -5.70
N VAL A 799 -2.79 2.10 -6.43
CA VAL A 799 -3.91 2.98 -6.14
C VAL A 799 -4.92 3.12 -7.28
N PHE A 800 -6.20 3.31 -6.96
CA PHE A 800 -7.24 3.57 -7.96
C PHE A 800 -8.39 4.46 -7.46
N LEU A 801 -9.03 5.15 -8.41
CA LEU A 801 -10.13 6.07 -8.19
C LEU A 801 -11.47 5.34 -8.05
N CYS A 802 -12.11 5.48 -6.89
CA CYS A 802 -13.40 4.87 -6.62
C CYS A 802 -14.39 5.77 -5.85
N GLY A 803 -15.60 5.26 -5.62
CA GLY A 803 -16.61 5.85 -4.75
C GLY A 803 -17.47 6.95 -5.38
N THR A 804 -18.35 7.52 -4.55
CA THR A 804 -19.18 8.68 -4.89
C THR A 804 -18.29 9.91 -5.07
N GLY A 805 -18.25 10.47 -6.29
CA GLY A 805 -17.51 11.69 -6.61
C GLY A 805 -15.98 11.53 -6.75
N GLY A 806 -15.45 10.31 -6.63
CA GLY A 806 -14.03 9.96 -6.88
C GLY A 806 -13.07 10.25 -5.72
N LEU A 807 -12.42 9.21 -5.19
CA LEU A 807 -11.38 9.22 -4.14
C LEU A 807 -10.42 8.02 -4.33
N PHE A 808 -9.14 8.13 -3.95
CA PHE A 808 -8.13 7.05 -4.13
C PHE A 808 -7.88 6.16 -2.88
N VAL A 809 -7.46 4.90 -3.11
CA VAL A 809 -7.26 3.78 -2.14
C VAL A 809 -6.02 2.92 -2.50
N HIS A 810 -5.44 2.01 -1.66
CA HIS A 810 -4.04 1.46 -1.83
C HIS A 810 -3.74 -0.09 -1.66
N ASN A 811 -2.66 -0.62 -2.29
CA ASN A 811 -2.13 -2.02 -2.30
C ASN A 811 -0.78 -2.33 -1.52
N SER A 812 -0.01 -3.42 -1.78
CA SER A 812 0.92 -4.14 -0.82
C SER A 812 2.43 -3.86 -0.98
N TYR A 813 3.23 -3.93 0.11
CA TYR A 813 4.57 -3.28 0.15
C TYR A 813 5.81 -4.01 0.78
N THR A 814 5.64 -4.93 1.75
CA THR A 814 6.68 -5.17 2.78
C THR A 814 7.94 -5.94 2.36
N THR A 815 7.83 -7.07 1.67
CA THR A 815 8.95 -8.03 1.54
C THR A 815 10.07 -7.54 0.61
N LYS A 816 9.70 -6.85 -0.48
CA LYS A 816 10.63 -6.32 -1.49
C LYS A 816 11.63 -5.33 -0.88
N LEU A 817 11.19 -4.56 0.13
CA LEU A 817 12.02 -3.63 0.90
C LEU A 817 13.17 -4.30 1.66
N GLU A 818 12.91 -5.47 2.29
CA GLU A 818 13.96 -6.19 3.01
C GLU A 818 15.05 -6.68 2.04
N MET A 819 14.64 -7.26 0.91
CA MET A 819 15.56 -7.80 -0.09
C MET A 819 16.48 -6.72 -0.68
N LEU A 820 15.92 -5.55 -1.04
CA LEU A 820 16.72 -4.42 -1.50
C LEU A 820 17.77 -4.00 -0.47
N ARG A 821 17.39 -3.92 0.82
CA ARG A 821 18.33 -3.53 1.88
C ARG A 821 19.49 -4.53 2.01
N HIS A 822 19.24 -5.83 1.92
CA HIS A 822 20.34 -6.82 1.97
C HIS A 822 21.27 -6.76 0.76
N LEU A 823 20.75 -6.43 -0.42
CA LEU A 823 21.57 -6.20 -1.63
C LEU A 823 22.52 -5.00 -1.45
N ILE A 824 22.05 -3.91 -0.83
CA ILE A 824 22.89 -2.74 -0.53
C ILE A 824 24.10 -3.11 0.35
N PHE A 825 23.95 -4.07 1.27
CA PHE A 825 25.04 -4.60 2.11
C PHE A 825 25.84 -5.75 1.47
N GLY A 826 25.82 -5.90 0.14
CA GLY A 826 26.64 -6.86 -0.59
C GLY A 826 26.22 -8.33 -0.44
N THR A 827 25.04 -8.61 0.13
CA THR A 827 24.50 -9.96 0.23
C THR A 827 23.96 -10.41 -1.14
N GLN A 828 24.21 -11.65 -1.54
CA GLN A 828 23.57 -12.22 -2.74
C GLN A 828 22.15 -12.69 -2.38
N VAL A 829 21.13 -12.25 -3.11
CA VAL A 829 19.73 -12.64 -2.91
C VAL A 829 19.29 -13.51 -4.08
N ILE A 830 18.67 -14.65 -3.77
CA ILE A 830 18.10 -15.58 -4.75
C ILE A 830 16.63 -15.75 -4.39
N VAL A 831 15.72 -15.47 -5.30
CA VAL A 831 14.26 -15.50 -5.09
C VAL A 831 13.63 -16.56 -5.99
N ILE A 832 12.70 -17.34 -5.47
CA ILE A 832 11.76 -18.13 -6.26
C ILE A 832 10.43 -17.39 -6.25
N ASP A 833 9.98 -16.99 -7.45
CA ASP A 833 8.89 -16.05 -7.68
C ASP A 833 7.82 -16.69 -8.57
N PRO A 834 6.67 -17.09 -8.00
CA PRO A 834 5.58 -17.70 -8.76
C PRO A 834 4.69 -16.72 -9.50
N GLU A 835 4.78 -15.40 -9.27
CA GLU A 835 3.82 -14.41 -9.78
C GLU A 835 4.46 -13.17 -10.45
N ASP A 836 5.79 -13.20 -10.67
CA ASP A 836 6.64 -12.10 -11.20
C ASP A 836 6.70 -10.84 -10.30
N GLU A 837 6.42 -10.96 -9.01
CA GLU A 837 6.41 -9.84 -8.05
C GLU A 837 7.79 -9.16 -7.88
N TYR A 838 8.89 -9.88 -8.08
CA TYR A 838 10.28 -9.41 -7.85
C TYR A 838 11.03 -9.10 -9.13
N LYS A 839 10.44 -9.38 -10.31
CA LYS A 839 11.08 -9.16 -11.61
C LYS A 839 11.64 -7.74 -11.75
N TYR A 840 10.85 -6.71 -11.41
CA TYR A 840 11.30 -5.33 -11.55
C TYR A 840 12.43 -4.94 -10.60
N LEU A 841 12.41 -5.45 -9.36
CA LEU A 841 13.52 -5.30 -8.44
C LEU A 841 14.79 -5.92 -9.05
N GLY A 842 14.65 -7.11 -9.66
CA GLY A 842 15.65 -7.75 -10.53
C GLY A 842 16.23 -6.81 -11.57
N ASP A 843 15.40 -6.39 -12.51
CA ASP A 843 15.78 -5.58 -13.67
C ASP A 843 16.34 -4.19 -13.24
N THR A 844 15.93 -3.64 -12.10
CA THR A 844 16.35 -2.32 -11.61
C THR A 844 17.73 -2.33 -10.96
N VAL A 845 18.09 -3.38 -10.22
CA VAL A 845 19.40 -3.49 -9.54
C VAL A 845 20.46 -4.22 -10.37
N GLY A 846 20.14 -4.61 -11.60
CA GLY A 846 21.03 -5.39 -12.48
C GLY A 846 21.10 -6.88 -12.15
N GLY A 847 20.06 -7.42 -11.51
CA GLY A 847 19.92 -8.86 -11.26
C GLY A 847 19.58 -9.66 -12.52
N SER A 848 19.68 -10.99 -12.44
CA SER A 848 19.24 -11.91 -13.49
C SER A 848 17.86 -12.48 -13.18
N THR A 849 16.88 -12.15 -14.01
CA THR A 849 15.57 -12.83 -14.04
C THR A 849 15.67 -14.06 -14.94
N ILE A 850 15.50 -15.25 -14.36
CA ILE A 850 15.53 -16.56 -15.02
C ILE A 850 14.09 -17.06 -15.14
N LYS A 851 13.66 -17.37 -16.35
CA LYS A 851 12.30 -17.82 -16.65
C LYS A 851 12.27 -19.33 -16.83
N ILE A 852 11.55 -20.03 -15.97
CA ILE A 852 11.39 -21.49 -16.02
C ILE A 852 9.97 -21.81 -16.49
N SER A 853 9.85 -22.33 -17.71
CA SER A 853 8.60 -22.82 -18.31
C SER A 853 8.88 -23.87 -19.37
N VAL A 854 7.86 -24.61 -19.81
CA VAL A 854 7.98 -25.66 -20.84
C VAL A 854 8.53 -25.12 -22.17
N ASN A 855 8.32 -23.83 -22.46
CA ASN A 855 8.75 -23.15 -23.70
C ASN A 855 9.97 -22.23 -23.51
N SER A 856 10.62 -22.26 -22.34
CA SER A 856 11.82 -21.45 -22.12
C SER A 856 13.03 -22.00 -22.88
N GLU A 857 14.00 -21.14 -23.19
CA GLU A 857 15.35 -21.55 -23.60
C GLU A 857 16.23 -21.88 -22.39
N GLN A 858 15.80 -21.49 -21.18
CA GLN A 858 16.49 -21.76 -19.93
C GLN A 858 15.99 -23.08 -19.33
N HIS A 859 16.91 -24.00 -19.10
CA HIS A 859 16.64 -25.37 -18.66
C HIS A 859 17.44 -25.71 -17.42
N LEU A 860 16.86 -26.56 -16.58
CA LEU A 860 17.50 -27.20 -15.43
C LEU A 860 17.38 -28.71 -15.61
N ASN A 861 18.52 -29.38 -15.70
CA ASN A 861 18.58 -30.83 -15.79
C ASN A 861 18.42 -31.44 -14.38
N PRO A 862 17.40 -32.28 -14.12
CA PRO A 862 17.26 -32.93 -12.82
C PRO A 862 18.41 -33.89 -12.47
N PHE A 863 19.19 -34.34 -13.45
CA PHE A 863 20.32 -35.25 -13.26
C PHE A 863 21.66 -34.56 -12.96
N ASP A 864 21.69 -33.22 -12.83
CA ASP A 864 22.93 -32.49 -12.54
C ASP A 864 23.55 -32.87 -11.18
N LEU A 865 24.71 -33.53 -11.24
CA LEU A 865 25.45 -33.96 -10.06
C LEU A 865 26.20 -32.80 -9.37
N PRO A 866 26.30 -32.80 -8.03
CA PRO A 866 27.27 -31.96 -7.32
C PRO A 866 28.70 -32.41 -7.65
N VAL A 867 29.57 -31.51 -8.10
CA VAL A 867 31.00 -31.78 -8.25
C VAL A 867 31.62 -32.00 -6.85
N PRO A 868 32.39 -33.08 -6.62
CA PRO A 868 33.02 -33.34 -5.33
C PRO A 868 34.01 -32.25 -4.90
N LYS A 869 34.08 -31.97 -3.60
CA LYS A 869 35.12 -31.12 -3.01
C LYS A 869 36.32 -31.93 -2.53
N GLU A 870 37.46 -31.25 -2.34
CA GLU A 870 38.62 -31.82 -1.65
C GLU A 870 38.22 -32.39 -0.28
N GLY A 871 38.37 -33.71 -0.11
CA GLY A 871 38.02 -34.43 1.11
C GLY A 871 36.60 -35.00 1.19
N GLU A 872 35.73 -34.76 0.20
CA GLU A 872 34.43 -35.46 0.10
C GLU A 872 34.53 -36.77 -0.69
N VAL A 873 33.74 -37.78 -0.31
CA VAL A 873 33.73 -39.10 -0.97
C VAL A 873 32.69 -39.10 -2.10
N SER A 874 33.12 -39.28 -3.35
CA SER A 874 32.26 -39.29 -4.55
C SER A 874 31.07 -40.24 -4.42
N ALA A 875 31.27 -41.43 -3.85
CA ALA A 875 30.23 -42.43 -3.65
C ALA A 875 29.08 -41.97 -2.74
N ASP A 876 29.36 -41.12 -1.74
CA ASP A 876 28.33 -40.62 -0.81
C ASP A 876 27.58 -39.43 -1.41
N ILE A 877 28.26 -38.60 -2.22
CA ILE A 877 27.63 -37.56 -3.04
C ILE A 877 26.66 -38.21 -4.04
N PHE A 878 27.12 -39.25 -4.75
CA PHE A 878 26.31 -40.00 -5.71
C PHE A 878 25.06 -40.60 -5.04
N LYS A 879 25.21 -41.34 -3.93
CA LYS A 879 24.07 -41.88 -3.17
C LYS A 879 23.09 -40.80 -2.72
N SER A 880 23.60 -39.68 -2.18
CA SER A 880 22.73 -38.57 -1.75
C SER A 880 22.01 -37.90 -2.91
N HIS A 881 22.59 -37.91 -4.12
CA HIS A 881 21.96 -37.38 -5.32
C HIS A 881 20.86 -38.30 -5.85
N ILE A 882 21.12 -39.61 -5.94
CA ILE A 882 20.11 -40.62 -6.32
C ILE A 882 18.88 -40.51 -5.40
N LEU A 883 19.07 -40.44 -4.08
CA LEU A 883 17.97 -40.27 -3.12
C LEU A 883 17.14 -39.00 -3.35
N GLY A 884 17.78 -37.87 -3.67
CA GLY A 884 17.08 -36.61 -3.99
C GLY A 884 16.31 -36.69 -5.32
N LEU A 885 16.91 -37.33 -6.32
CA LEU A 885 16.33 -37.54 -7.64
C LEU A 885 15.13 -38.50 -7.59
N THR A 886 15.18 -39.57 -6.79
CA THR A 886 14.02 -40.43 -6.47
C THR A 886 12.89 -39.62 -5.81
N GLY A 887 13.22 -38.63 -4.98
CA GLY A 887 12.26 -37.68 -4.41
C GLY A 887 11.55 -36.83 -5.47
N LEU A 888 12.30 -36.25 -6.40
CA LEU A 888 11.75 -35.48 -7.52
C LEU A 888 10.90 -36.37 -8.45
N LEU A 889 11.35 -37.58 -8.77
CA LEU A 889 10.63 -38.50 -9.64
C LEU A 889 9.34 -39.02 -8.99
N LYS A 890 9.27 -39.13 -7.65
CA LYS A 890 8.01 -39.37 -6.92
C LYS A 890 7.03 -38.19 -7.05
N LEU A 891 7.50 -36.93 -7.06
CA LEU A 891 6.64 -35.78 -7.38
C LEU A 891 6.13 -35.81 -8.83
N MET A 892 6.92 -36.33 -9.77
CA MET A 892 6.56 -36.40 -11.21
C MET A 892 5.66 -37.58 -11.59
N LEU A 893 5.84 -38.74 -10.94
CA LEU A 893 5.17 -40.01 -11.28
C LEU A 893 3.98 -40.33 -10.36
N GLY A 894 3.85 -39.63 -9.23
CA GLY A 894 2.83 -39.86 -8.21
C GLY A 894 3.18 -41.00 -7.27
N GLU A 895 2.17 -41.67 -6.73
CA GLU A 895 2.39 -42.86 -5.90
C GLU A 895 3.03 -44.00 -6.71
N LEU A 896 4.08 -44.58 -6.12
CA LEU A 896 4.83 -45.73 -6.62
C LEU A 896 4.70 -46.87 -5.60
N THR A 897 4.51 -48.09 -6.10
CA THR A 897 4.60 -49.31 -5.28
C THR A 897 6.04 -49.51 -4.74
N PRO A 898 6.22 -50.31 -3.67
CA PRO A 898 7.56 -50.68 -3.19
C PRO A 898 8.43 -51.29 -4.30
N GLU A 899 7.83 -52.12 -5.16
CA GLU A 899 8.45 -52.74 -6.32
C GLU A 899 8.85 -51.70 -7.38
N GLU A 900 7.94 -50.80 -7.79
CA GLU A 900 8.27 -49.69 -8.70
C GLU A 900 9.37 -48.79 -8.12
N SER A 901 9.38 -48.52 -6.81
CA SER A 901 10.42 -47.70 -6.18
C SER A 901 11.80 -48.38 -6.20
N ALA A 902 11.86 -49.71 -6.04
CA ALA A 902 13.12 -50.45 -6.12
C ALA A 902 13.66 -50.51 -7.56
N ILE A 903 12.76 -50.73 -8.54
CA ILE A 903 13.08 -50.68 -9.97
C ILE A 903 13.59 -49.28 -10.36
N LEU A 904 12.98 -48.21 -9.84
CA LEU A 904 13.39 -46.83 -10.11
C LEU A 904 14.79 -46.52 -9.59
N ASP A 905 15.12 -46.94 -8.37
CA ASP A 905 16.45 -46.71 -7.79
C ASP A 905 17.54 -47.46 -8.59
N GLU A 906 17.27 -48.69 -9.07
CA GLU A 906 18.18 -49.41 -9.97
C GLU A 906 18.29 -48.74 -11.35
N ALA A 907 17.16 -48.34 -11.95
CA ALA A 907 17.12 -47.65 -13.24
C ALA A 907 17.93 -46.36 -13.23
N LEU A 908 17.87 -45.60 -12.13
CA LEU A 908 18.68 -44.40 -11.93
C LEU A 908 20.18 -44.71 -11.93
N ILE A 909 20.62 -45.75 -11.21
CA ILE A 909 22.03 -46.16 -11.18
C ILE A 909 22.50 -46.56 -12.59
N GLN A 910 21.72 -47.35 -13.32
CA GLN A 910 22.04 -47.73 -14.70
C GLN A 910 22.07 -46.51 -15.64
N THR A 911 21.20 -45.52 -15.43
CA THR A 911 21.14 -44.27 -16.23
C THR A 911 22.40 -43.41 -16.09
N TYR A 912 23.05 -43.39 -14.92
CA TYR A 912 24.37 -42.75 -14.77
C TYR A 912 25.49 -43.62 -15.34
N ALA A 913 25.41 -44.95 -15.16
CA ALA A 913 26.45 -45.87 -15.64
C ALA A 913 26.64 -45.81 -17.17
N ILE A 914 25.59 -45.56 -17.96
CA ILE A 914 25.72 -45.36 -19.42
C ILE A 914 26.40 -44.05 -19.85
N LYS A 915 26.70 -43.15 -18.91
CA LYS A 915 27.54 -41.95 -19.11
C LYS A 915 28.92 -42.10 -18.45
N ASP A 916 29.32 -43.33 -18.15
CA ASP A 916 30.53 -43.68 -17.37
C ASP A 916 30.55 -43.12 -15.93
N ILE A 917 29.40 -42.70 -15.40
CA ILE A 917 29.26 -42.17 -14.04
C ILE A 917 28.86 -43.30 -13.09
N THR A 918 29.76 -43.63 -12.16
CA THR A 918 29.58 -44.64 -11.10
C THR A 918 30.01 -44.10 -9.74
N PRO A 919 29.62 -44.72 -8.61
CA PRO A 919 29.99 -44.25 -7.27
C PRO A 919 31.50 -44.05 -7.04
N ASP A 920 32.33 -44.86 -7.70
CA ASP A 920 33.79 -44.88 -7.53
C ASP A 920 34.53 -44.09 -8.63
N SER A 921 33.82 -43.49 -9.60
CA SER A 921 34.40 -42.70 -10.69
C SER A 921 34.60 -41.22 -10.32
N ASP A 922 35.57 -40.57 -10.96
CA ASP A 922 35.65 -39.10 -11.00
C ASP A 922 34.73 -38.56 -12.10
N PHE A 923 33.56 -38.08 -11.70
CA PHE A 923 32.56 -37.47 -12.58
C PHE A 923 32.65 -35.94 -12.66
N SER A 924 33.77 -35.32 -12.23
CA SER A 924 33.94 -33.85 -12.24
C SER A 924 33.89 -33.21 -13.63
N GLN A 925 34.16 -33.98 -14.70
CA GLN A 925 34.09 -33.56 -16.10
C GLN A 925 33.04 -34.37 -16.93
N ALA A 926 32.29 -35.26 -16.28
CA ALA A 926 31.33 -36.11 -16.98
C ALA A 926 30.04 -35.35 -17.32
N ALA A 927 29.49 -35.58 -18.51
CA ALA A 927 28.20 -35.03 -18.89
C ALA A 927 27.08 -35.83 -18.19
N PRO A 928 26.21 -35.19 -17.37
CA PRO A 928 25.11 -35.89 -16.72
C PRO A 928 24.10 -36.39 -17.77
N PRO A 929 23.37 -37.49 -17.48
CA PRO A 929 22.29 -37.97 -18.33
C PRO A 929 21.12 -36.98 -18.40
N VAL A 930 20.17 -37.24 -19.29
CA VAL A 930 18.89 -36.51 -19.39
C VAL A 930 17.70 -37.46 -19.23
N LEU A 931 16.48 -36.93 -19.15
CA LEU A 931 15.29 -37.72 -18.83
C LEU A 931 14.97 -38.81 -19.88
N SER A 932 15.31 -38.60 -21.16
CA SER A 932 15.23 -39.64 -22.21
C SER A 932 16.19 -40.81 -21.99
N ASP A 933 17.33 -40.61 -21.32
CA ASP A 933 18.24 -41.71 -20.96
C ASP A 933 17.54 -42.63 -19.94
N LEU A 934 16.93 -42.06 -18.89
CA LEU A 934 16.17 -42.82 -17.89
C LEU A 934 14.96 -43.55 -18.50
N LEU A 935 14.22 -42.90 -19.40
CA LEU A 935 13.11 -43.55 -20.09
C LEU A 935 13.58 -44.77 -20.90
N SER A 936 14.72 -44.66 -21.58
CA SER A 936 15.29 -45.76 -22.38
C SER A 936 15.69 -46.96 -21.51
N ILE A 937 16.21 -46.72 -20.30
CA ILE A 937 16.49 -47.77 -19.32
C ILE A 937 15.20 -48.40 -18.81
N LEU A 938 14.21 -47.59 -18.42
CA LEU A 938 12.91 -48.10 -17.91
C LEU A 938 12.14 -48.90 -18.98
N GLU A 939 12.15 -48.51 -20.25
CA GLU A 939 11.55 -49.29 -21.35
C GLU A 939 12.23 -50.67 -21.55
N GLY A 940 13.45 -50.87 -21.03
CA GLY A 940 14.17 -52.14 -21.04
C GLY A 940 14.04 -53.01 -19.77
N MET A 941 13.40 -52.50 -18.69
CA MET A 941 13.28 -53.20 -17.41
C MET A 941 11.90 -53.84 -17.22
N THR A 942 11.87 -55.12 -16.84
CA THR A 942 10.62 -55.86 -16.56
C THR A 942 9.89 -55.25 -15.35
N GLY A 943 8.61 -54.89 -15.50
CA GLY A 943 7.80 -54.29 -14.42
C GLY A 943 7.90 -52.77 -14.31
N ALA A 944 8.65 -52.11 -15.19
CA ALA A 944 8.80 -50.65 -15.23
C ALA A 944 7.77 -49.95 -16.16
N GLU A 945 6.89 -50.70 -16.84
CA GLU A 945 6.07 -50.21 -17.96
C GLU A 945 5.12 -49.07 -17.50
N SER A 946 4.56 -49.20 -16.30
CA SER A 946 3.75 -48.16 -15.62
C SER A 946 4.51 -46.83 -15.48
N MET A 947 5.76 -46.89 -15.03
CA MET A 947 6.60 -45.71 -14.83
C MET A 947 7.06 -45.10 -16.17
N ALA A 948 7.47 -45.94 -17.12
CA ALA A 948 7.89 -45.49 -18.46
C ALA A 948 6.76 -44.72 -19.18
N ILE A 949 5.52 -45.24 -19.13
CA ILE A 949 4.34 -44.56 -19.72
C ILE A 949 4.10 -43.20 -19.07
N ARG A 950 4.17 -43.09 -17.73
CA ARG A 950 4.00 -41.81 -17.01
C ARG A 950 5.14 -40.83 -17.32
N LEU A 951 6.38 -41.31 -17.35
CA LEU A 951 7.58 -40.50 -17.59
C LEU A 951 7.60 -39.91 -19.01
N LYS A 952 7.02 -40.61 -19.99
CA LYS A 952 6.92 -40.18 -21.39
C LYS A 952 6.22 -38.82 -21.57
N LYS A 953 5.36 -38.39 -20.62
CA LYS A 953 4.75 -37.04 -20.59
C LYS A 953 5.82 -35.93 -20.59
N TYR A 954 7.00 -36.20 -20.03
CA TYR A 954 8.10 -35.26 -19.80
C TYR A 954 9.29 -35.40 -20.78
N THR A 955 9.30 -36.40 -21.67
CA THR A 955 10.37 -36.61 -22.68
C THR A 955 9.94 -36.25 -24.09
N ASP A 956 8.85 -36.88 -24.56
CA ASP A 956 8.28 -36.72 -25.92
C ASP A 956 6.83 -36.20 -25.88
N GLY A 957 6.23 -36.16 -24.69
CA GLY A 957 4.87 -35.68 -24.45
C GLY A 957 4.77 -34.17 -24.23
N THR A 958 3.64 -33.73 -23.70
CA THR A 958 3.28 -32.30 -23.54
C THR A 958 4.32 -31.47 -22.77
N PHE A 959 5.10 -32.10 -21.89
CA PHE A 959 6.06 -31.42 -21.00
C PHE A 959 7.53 -31.61 -21.43
N ALA A 960 7.77 -32.17 -22.62
CA ALA A 960 9.10 -32.45 -23.20
C ALA A 960 10.11 -31.30 -23.09
N GLY A 961 9.67 -30.06 -23.31
CA GLY A 961 10.53 -28.88 -23.32
C GLY A 961 11.09 -28.47 -21.96
N PHE A 962 10.58 -29.02 -20.84
CA PHE A 962 10.92 -28.55 -19.50
C PHE A 962 12.20 -29.19 -18.92
N LEU A 963 12.25 -30.54 -18.83
CA LEU A 963 13.26 -31.26 -18.04
C LEU A 963 14.32 -32.02 -18.86
N ASN A 964 14.10 -32.19 -20.16
CA ASN A 964 14.85 -33.16 -20.97
C ASN A 964 16.07 -32.55 -21.72
N LYS A 965 16.79 -31.62 -21.07
CA LYS A 965 17.93 -30.89 -21.67
C LYS A 965 18.99 -30.57 -20.61
N PRO A 966 20.27 -30.37 -20.99
CA PRO A 966 21.32 -29.91 -20.09
C PRO A 966 21.02 -28.54 -19.46
N THR A 967 21.51 -28.32 -18.24
CA THR A 967 21.40 -27.03 -17.54
C THR A 967 22.20 -25.92 -18.22
N ASN A 968 21.60 -24.74 -18.33
CA ASN A 968 22.24 -23.53 -18.87
C ASN A 968 22.00 -22.27 -18.01
N VAL A 969 21.66 -22.45 -16.73
CA VAL A 969 21.20 -21.37 -15.85
C VAL A 969 22.31 -20.91 -14.86
N PRO A 970 22.85 -19.69 -15.00
CA PRO A 970 23.87 -19.15 -14.10
C PRO A 970 23.28 -18.64 -12.76
N LEU A 971 24.16 -18.49 -11.76
CA LEU A 971 23.85 -18.05 -10.38
C LEU A 971 24.90 -17.07 -9.82
N ASP A 972 25.66 -16.43 -10.70
CA ASP A 972 26.78 -15.53 -10.41
C ASP A 972 26.31 -14.14 -9.92
N ASN A 973 25.23 -13.64 -10.51
CA ASN A 973 24.66 -12.32 -10.26
C ASN A 973 24.23 -12.07 -8.80
N GLN A 974 24.27 -10.82 -8.34
CA GLN A 974 23.98 -10.51 -6.93
C GLN A 974 22.49 -10.67 -6.56
N LEU A 975 21.56 -10.31 -7.46
CA LEU A 975 20.15 -10.69 -7.36
C LEU A 975 19.84 -11.69 -8.47
N VAL A 976 19.22 -12.81 -8.10
CA VAL A 976 18.76 -13.85 -9.03
C VAL A 976 17.28 -14.14 -8.75
N VAL A 977 16.40 -13.95 -9.74
CA VAL A 977 14.95 -14.19 -9.59
C VAL A 977 14.54 -15.33 -10.52
N PHE A 978 14.05 -16.43 -9.96
CA PHE A 978 13.48 -17.55 -10.70
C PHE A 978 11.97 -17.36 -10.86
N SER A 979 11.56 -16.87 -12.02
CA SER A 979 10.17 -16.78 -12.43
C SER A 979 9.64 -18.15 -12.83
N ILE A 980 8.56 -18.59 -12.18
CA ILE A 980 7.77 -19.78 -12.57
C ILE A 980 6.32 -19.42 -12.93
N ARG A 981 6.01 -18.13 -13.15
CA ARG A 981 4.65 -17.64 -13.43
C ARG A 981 3.98 -18.36 -14.60
N ASP A 982 4.73 -18.52 -15.69
CA ASP A 982 4.31 -19.19 -16.93
C ASP A 982 4.42 -20.73 -16.86
N MET A 983 4.55 -21.31 -15.66
CA MET A 983 4.51 -22.75 -15.45
C MET A 983 3.07 -23.21 -15.11
N GLU A 984 2.65 -24.31 -15.73
CA GLU A 984 1.36 -24.95 -15.45
C GLU A 984 1.23 -25.36 -13.98
N GLU A 985 0.02 -25.30 -13.42
CA GLU A 985 -0.22 -25.53 -11.99
C GLU A 985 0.25 -26.92 -11.52
N GLU A 986 0.06 -27.97 -12.34
CA GLU A 986 0.56 -29.33 -12.10
C GLU A 986 2.10 -29.39 -11.99
N LEU A 987 2.81 -28.49 -12.70
CA LEU A 987 4.26 -28.46 -12.79
C LEU A 987 4.92 -27.50 -11.81
N ARG A 988 4.19 -26.53 -11.23
CA ARG A 988 4.74 -25.55 -10.27
C ARG A 988 5.51 -26.20 -9.11
N PRO A 989 5.02 -27.25 -8.41
CA PRO A 989 5.78 -27.89 -7.33
C PRO A 989 7.08 -28.56 -7.81
N ILE A 990 7.04 -29.19 -8.99
CA ILE A 990 8.19 -29.84 -9.64
C ILE A 990 9.24 -28.80 -10.01
N ALA A 991 8.82 -27.65 -10.57
CA ALA A 991 9.68 -26.53 -10.92
C ALA A 991 10.33 -25.89 -9.69
N MET A 992 9.55 -25.61 -8.63
CA MET A 992 10.09 -25.09 -7.38
C MET A 992 11.12 -26.05 -6.76
N TYR A 993 10.85 -27.36 -6.76
CA TYR A 993 11.79 -28.37 -6.24
C TYR A 993 13.09 -28.40 -7.03
N LEU A 994 13.00 -28.43 -8.37
CA LEU A 994 14.13 -28.44 -9.29
C LEU A 994 15.01 -27.19 -9.14
N VAL A 995 14.38 -26.01 -9.10
CA VAL A 995 15.03 -24.72 -8.86
C VAL A 995 15.74 -24.71 -7.49
N LEU A 996 15.06 -25.15 -6.43
CA LEU A 996 15.69 -25.29 -5.11
C LEU A 996 16.87 -26.25 -5.12
N ASN A 997 16.80 -27.37 -5.85
CA ASN A 997 17.91 -28.33 -5.91
C ASN A 997 19.14 -27.77 -6.64
N HIS A 998 18.93 -27.04 -7.73
CA HIS A 998 19.98 -26.30 -8.43
C HIS A 998 20.64 -25.27 -7.50
N ILE A 999 19.83 -24.40 -6.90
CA ILE A 999 20.29 -23.37 -5.96
C ILE A 999 21.04 -23.99 -4.77
N TRP A 1000 20.49 -25.05 -4.16
CA TRP A 1000 21.11 -25.71 -3.00
C TRP A 1000 22.41 -26.42 -3.36
N THR A 1001 22.52 -26.96 -4.56
CA THR A 1001 23.77 -27.54 -5.07
C THR A 1001 24.83 -26.47 -5.32
N ALA A 1002 24.46 -25.29 -5.83
CA ALA A 1002 25.37 -24.15 -5.95
C ALA A 1002 25.79 -23.55 -4.59
N ILE A 1003 24.85 -23.38 -3.65
CA ILE A 1003 25.13 -22.90 -2.28
C ILE A 1003 26.17 -23.79 -1.57
N ARG A 1004 26.09 -25.10 -1.77
CA ARG A 1004 27.06 -26.05 -1.18
C ARG A 1004 28.47 -25.91 -1.78
N ARG A 1005 28.62 -25.42 -3.02
CA ARG A 1005 29.91 -25.29 -3.73
C ARG A 1005 30.73 -24.11 -3.21
N GLU A 1006 30.16 -22.92 -3.12
CA GLU A 1006 30.88 -21.69 -2.73
C GLU A 1006 30.35 -21.14 -1.39
N LEU A 1007 31.22 -20.79 -0.44
CA LEU A 1007 30.80 -20.15 0.81
C LEU A 1007 30.70 -18.63 0.61
N LYS A 1008 29.47 -18.11 0.49
CA LYS A 1008 29.16 -16.71 0.18
C LYS A 1008 27.91 -16.28 0.97
N LYS A 1009 27.89 -15.03 1.46
CA LYS A 1009 26.76 -14.47 2.21
C LYS A 1009 25.52 -14.41 1.31
N ARG A 1010 24.51 -15.23 1.59
CA ARG A 1010 23.34 -15.44 0.72
C ARG A 1010 22.01 -15.38 1.46
N ILE A 1011 20.98 -14.88 0.77
CA ILE A 1011 19.57 -15.05 1.12
C ILE A 1011 18.92 -15.89 0.04
N LEU A 1012 18.24 -16.96 0.44
CA LEU A 1012 17.35 -17.73 -0.43
C LEU A 1012 15.92 -17.44 -0.01
N ALA A 1013 15.20 -16.66 -0.79
CA ALA A 1013 13.78 -16.39 -0.60
C ALA A 1013 12.92 -17.35 -1.42
N ILE A 1014 11.89 -17.93 -0.79
CA ILE A 1014 10.86 -18.74 -1.44
C ILE A 1014 9.55 -18.02 -1.21
N ASP A 1015 8.98 -17.43 -2.27
CA ASP A 1015 7.63 -16.86 -2.20
C ASP A 1015 6.56 -17.92 -2.48
N GLU A 1016 5.37 -17.70 -1.91
CA GLU A 1016 4.27 -18.67 -1.78
C GLU A 1016 4.76 -20.08 -1.41
N ALA A 1017 5.63 -20.16 -0.40
CA ALA A 1017 6.29 -21.39 0.01
C ALA A 1017 5.32 -22.54 0.37
N TRP A 1018 4.04 -22.24 0.68
CA TRP A 1018 3.01 -23.27 0.90
C TRP A 1018 2.86 -24.24 -0.29
N VAL A 1019 3.14 -23.81 -1.52
CA VAL A 1019 3.04 -24.64 -2.73
C VAL A 1019 3.91 -25.89 -2.60
N LEU A 1020 5.13 -25.75 -2.05
CA LEU A 1020 6.01 -26.87 -1.73
C LEU A 1020 5.62 -27.58 -0.44
N MET A 1021 5.23 -26.84 0.60
CA MET A 1021 4.94 -27.40 1.92
C MET A 1021 3.72 -28.35 1.94
N LYS A 1022 2.83 -28.29 0.93
CA LYS A 1022 1.74 -29.25 0.72
C LYS A 1022 2.22 -30.67 0.40
N TYR A 1023 3.45 -30.85 -0.09
CA TYR A 1023 4.01 -32.14 -0.48
C TYR A 1023 5.08 -32.58 0.53
N PRO A 1024 5.02 -33.79 1.12
CA PRO A 1024 5.99 -34.23 2.13
C PRO A 1024 7.45 -34.10 1.70
N VAL A 1025 7.77 -34.55 0.47
CA VAL A 1025 9.13 -34.46 -0.11
C VAL A 1025 9.59 -33.00 -0.26
N GLY A 1026 8.69 -32.07 -0.59
CA GLY A 1026 8.99 -30.64 -0.68
C GLY A 1026 9.21 -30.02 0.70
N ALA A 1027 8.33 -30.30 1.66
CA ALA A 1027 8.44 -29.84 3.04
C ALA A 1027 9.73 -30.34 3.72
N ASP A 1028 10.06 -31.61 3.54
CA ASP A 1028 11.31 -32.22 4.03
C ASP A 1028 12.54 -31.55 3.42
N PHE A 1029 12.49 -31.20 2.13
CA PHE A 1029 13.61 -30.55 1.47
C PHE A 1029 13.84 -29.12 1.98
N VAL A 1030 12.78 -28.30 2.12
CA VAL A 1030 12.86 -26.95 2.71
C VAL A 1030 13.33 -27.01 4.17
N SER A 1031 12.84 -27.97 4.96
CA SER A 1031 13.29 -28.25 6.34
C SER A 1031 14.78 -28.60 6.41
N ASN A 1032 15.27 -29.44 5.49
CA ASN A 1032 16.69 -29.79 5.41
C ASN A 1032 17.58 -28.60 5.01
N ILE A 1033 17.09 -27.69 4.15
CA ILE A 1033 17.76 -26.43 3.85
C ILE A 1033 17.82 -25.56 5.12
N ALA A 1034 16.69 -25.34 5.80
CA ALA A 1034 16.63 -24.52 7.02
C ALA A 1034 17.66 -24.95 8.07
N ARG A 1035 17.74 -26.27 8.36
CA ARG A 1035 18.68 -26.86 9.33
C ARG A 1035 20.15 -26.78 8.92
N ARG A 1036 20.47 -26.52 7.64
CA ARG A 1036 21.83 -26.55 7.08
C ARG A 1036 22.33 -25.22 6.55
N ALA A 1037 21.47 -24.27 6.19
CA ALA A 1037 21.81 -23.04 5.48
C ALA A 1037 22.92 -22.21 6.18
N ARG A 1038 22.87 -22.13 7.52
CA ARG A 1038 23.91 -21.50 8.36
C ARG A 1038 25.34 -21.98 8.02
N LYS A 1039 25.53 -23.28 7.75
CA LYS A 1039 26.85 -23.87 7.45
C LYS A 1039 27.47 -23.35 6.15
N TYR A 1040 26.66 -22.77 5.27
CA TYR A 1040 27.06 -22.24 3.96
C TYR A 1040 26.86 -20.73 3.87
N TYR A 1041 26.90 -20.04 5.02
CA TYR A 1041 26.67 -18.59 5.15
C TYR A 1041 25.37 -18.10 4.48
N THR A 1042 24.34 -18.95 4.48
CA THR A 1042 23.05 -18.70 3.82
C THR A 1042 21.92 -18.56 4.84
N GLY A 1043 20.99 -17.64 4.60
CA GLY A 1043 19.72 -17.53 5.31
C GLY A 1043 18.53 -17.85 4.40
N LEU A 1044 17.71 -18.82 4.79
CA LEU A 1044 16.45 -19.15 4.12
C LEU A 1044 15.35 -18.18 4.55
N THR A 1045 14.59 -17.61 3.61
CA THR A 1045 13.41 -16.78 3.89
C THR A 1045 12.20 -17.41 3.22
N THR A 1046 11.29 -18.00 3.99
CA THR A 1046 10.01 -18.51 3.45
C THR A 1046 8.90 -17.51 3.67
N ILE A 1047 8.20 -17.12 2.60
CA ILE A 1047 7.07 -16.21 2.62
C ILE A 1047 5.81 -17.04 2.32
N SER A 1048 4.75 -16.85 3.11
CA SER A 1048 3.48 -17.56 2.91
C SER A 1048 2.31 -16.79 3.51
N GLN A 1049 1.15 -16.91 2.88
CA GLN A 1049 -0.10 -16.39 3.42
C GLN A 1049 -0.70 -17.31 4.48
N ASP A 1050 -0.52 -18.62 4.32
CA ASP A 1050 -1.09 -19.62 5.21
C ASP A 1050 -0.01 -20.32 6.04
N VAL A 1051 -0.13 -20.10 7.35
CA VAL A 1051 0.64 -20.72 8.42
C VAL A 1051 0.17 -22.15 8.72
N SER A 1052 -1.07 -22.49 8.40
CA SER A 1052 -1.66 -23.79 8.72
C SER A 1052 -1.00 -24.94 7.94
N VAL A 1053 -0.66 -24.72 6.66
CA VAL A 1053 0.10 -25.69 5.84
C VAL A 1053 1.48 -26.00 6.46
N PHE A 1054 2.16 -25.01 7.05
CA PHE A 1054 3.44 -25.23 7.75
C PHE A 1054 3.24 -26.06 9.03
N LEU A 1055 2.10 -25.93 9.70
CA LEU A 1055 1.82 -26.61 10.96
C LEU A 1055 1.22 -28.01 10.79
N ALA A 1056 0.70 -28.31 9.60
CA ALA A 1056 0.20 -29.62 9.22
C ALA A 1056 1.31 -30.70 9.14
N SER A 1057 2.58 -30.32 9.06
CA SER A 1057 3.72 -31.25 8.95
C SER A 1057 4.81 -30.97 9.99
N GLU A 1058 5.48 -32.03 10.48
CA GLU A 1058 6.65 -31.89 11.35
C GLU A 1058 7.81 -31.14 10.66
N SER A 1059 7.95 -31.30 9.34
CA SER A 1059 8.95 -30.59 8.56
C SER A 1059 8.67 -29.09 8.45
N GLY A 1060 7.41 -28.66 8.36
CA GLY A 1060 7.07 -27.24 8.44
C GLY A 1060 7.28 -26.65 9.84
N LYS A 1061 6.92 -27.38 10.91
CA LYS A 1061 7.29 -27.00 12.29
C LYS A 1061 8.81 -26.87 12.46
N SER A 1062 9.58 -27.76 11.84
CA SER A 1062 11.05 -27.69 11.81
C SER A 1062 11.57 -26.43 11.10
N VAL A 1063 10.95 -26.00 9.99
CA VAL A 1063 11.30 -24.70 9.35
C VAL A 1063 11.08 -23.53 10.30
N LEU A 1064 9.95 -23.51 11.03
CA LEU A 1064 9.65 -22.46 12.03
C LEU A 1064 10.70 -22.44 13.15
N ALA A 1065 10.98 -23.61 13.74
CA ALA A 1065 11.92 -23.75 14.85
C ALA A 1065 13.38 -23.44 14.45
N ASN A 1066 13.74 -23.65 13.17
CA ASN A 1066 15.07 -23.32 12.63
C ASN A 1066 15.11 -21.91 11.99
N SER A 1067 14.21 -21.01 12.37
CA SER A 1067 14.22 -19.61 11.93
C SER A 1067 14.34 -18.64 13.09
N SER A 1068 15.51 -17.99 13.20
CA SER A 1068 15.78 -17.00 14.26
C SER A 1068 14.96 -15.73 14.11
N ILE A 1069 14.52 -15.40 12.88
CA ILE A 1069 13.54 -14.34 12.63
C ILE A 1069 12.19 -14.97 12.30
N GLN A 1070 11.14 -14.45 12.91
CA GLN A 1070 9.77 -14.70 12.46
C GLN A 1070 9.07 -13.35 12.35
N VAL A 1071 8.23 -13.18 11.34
CA VAL A 1071 7.47 -11.94 11.11
C VAL A 1071 6.02 -12.31 10.90
N LEU A 1072 5.20 -12.00 11.89
CA LEU A 1072 3.75 -12.19 11.82
C LEU A 1072 3.12 -10.84 11.47
N MET A 1073 2.76 -10.67 10.20
CA MET A 1073 1.87 -9.59 9.77
C MET A 1073 0.43 -9.95 10.16
N LYS A 1074 -0.53 -9.08 9.80
CA LYS A 1074 -1.95 -9.29 10.13
C LYS A 1074 -2.46 -10.69 9.75
N GLN A 1075 -3.04 -11.39 10.73
CA GLN A 1075 -3.56 -12.76 10.61
C GLN A 1075 -5.08 -12.80 10.41
N SER A 1076 -5.62 -13.95 9.99
CA SER A 1076 -7.07 -14.16 9.89
C SER A 1076 -7.68 -14.58 11.24
N PRO A 1077 -8.92 -14.19 11.57
CA PRO A 1077 -9.60 -14.67 12.78
C PRO A 1077 -9.82 -16.20 12.82
N ALA A 1078 -9.67 -16.91 11.70
CA ALA A 1078 -9.80 -18.37 11.64
C ALA A 1078 -8.49 -19.09 11.99
N THR A 1079 -7.34 -18.48 11.68
CA THR A 1079 -6.00 -19.06 11.94
C THR A 1079 -5.38 -18.56 13.25
N ILE A 1080 -5.85 -17.42 13.79
CA ILE A 1080 -5.23 -16.74 14.93
C ILE A 1080 -5.06 -17.60 16.18
N ASP A 1081 -5.97 -18.52 16.48
CA ASP A 1081 -5.87 -19.38 17.66
C ASP A 1081 -4.73 -20.40 17.52
N VAL A 1082 -4.55 -20.93 16.31
CA VAL A 1082 -3.44 -21.83 15.96
C VAL A 1082 -2.12 -21.07 15.97
N VAL A 1083 -2.10 -19.83 15.45
CA VAL A 1083 -0.94 -18.93 15.52
C VAL A 1083 -0.60 -18.59 16.97
N GLN A 1084 -1.57 -18.25 17.80
CA GLN A 1084 -1.37 -17.94 19.22
C GLN A 1084 -0.69 -19.10 19.94
N GLN A 1085 -1.18 -20.31 19.75
CA GLN A 1085 -0.61 -21.52 20.38
C GLN A 1085 0.78 -21.87 19.83
N THR A 1086 1.03 -21.64 18.55
CA THR A 1086 2.29 -21.99 17.88
C THR A 1086 3.43 -21.04 18.25
N PHE A 1087 3.15 -19.74 18.28
CA PHE A 1087 4.14 -18.68 18.51
C PHE A 1087 4.11 -18.18 19.96
N ASN A 1088 3.46 -18.91 20.87
CA ASN A 1088 3.29 -18.59 22.29
C ASN A 1088 2.81 -17.14 22.55
N LEU A 1089 1.88 -16.63 21.73
CA LEU A 1089 1.46 -15.24 21.81
C LEU A 1089 0.58 -14.99 23.04
N THR A 1090 0.84 -13.89 23.72
CA THR A 1090 -0.11 -13.33 24.70
C THR A 1090 -1.43 -12.94 24.02
N ASP A 1091 -2.51 -12.85 24.79
CA ASP A 1091 -3.79 -12.36 24.25
C ASP A 1091 -3.66 -10.95 23.65
N ALA A 1092 -2.81 -10.09 24.25
CA ALA A 1092 -2.52 -8.75 23.73
C ALA A 1092 -1.86 -8.78 22.35
N GLU A 1093 -0.88 -9.66 22.14
CA GLU A 1093 -0.22 -9.88 20.85
C GLU A 1093 -1.16 -10.49 19.80
N LYS A 1094 -2.01 -11.42 20.21
CA LYS A 1094 -3.09 -11.95 19.37
C LYS A 1094 -4.05 -10.85 18.91
N PHE A 1095 -4.55 -10.01 19.81
CA PHE A 1095 -5.40 -8.88 19.44
C PHE A 1095 -4.65 -7.87 18.58
N TYR A 1096 -3.37 -7.61 18.87
CA TYR A 1096 -2.51 -6.78 18.03
C TYR A 1096 -2.42 -7.34 16.59
N LEU A 1097 -2.18 -8.64 16.38
CA LEU A 1097 -2.14 -9.25 15.04
C LEU A 1097 -3.48 -9.24 14.31
N LEU A 1098 -4.60 -9.36 15.02
CA LEU A 1098 -5.93 -9.23 14.42
C LEU A 1098 -6.20 -7.79 13.93
N GLU A 1099 -5.71 -6.80 14.68
CA GLU A 1099 -5.91 -5.38 14.36
C GLU A 1099 -4.77 -4.77 13.52
N ALA A 1100 -3.62 -5.44 13.40
CA ALA A 1100 -2.37 -4.97 12.79
C ALA A 1100 -2.56 -4.37 11.39
N ARG A 1101 -2.06 -3.14 11.19
CA ARG A 1101 -2.11 -2.38 9.93
C ARG A 1101 -1.27 -3.08 8.85
N VAL A 1102 -1.48 -2.75 7.57
CA VAL A 1102 -0.52 -3.15 6.53
C VAL A 1102 0.80 -2.43 6.79
N GLY A 1103 1.93 -3.14 6.63
CA GLY A 1103 3.23 -2.67 7.08
C GLY A 1103 3.43 -2.71 8.61
N PHE A 1104 2.47 -3.25 9.38
CA PHE A 1104 2.63 -3.50 10.81
C PHE A 1104 2.45 -5.00 11.10
N GLY A 1105 3.15 -5.48 12.12
CA GLY A 1105 3.12 -6.87 12.54
C GLY A 1105 3.88 -7.07 13.86
N LEU A 1106 4.02 -8.31 14.30
CA LEU A 1106 4.96 -8.69 15.34
C LEU A 1106 6.24 -9.21 14.69
N PHE A 1107 7.37 -8.74 15.19
CA PHE A 1107 8.71 -9.15 14.78
C PHE A 1107 9.37 -9.92 15.93
N PHE A 1108 9.86 -11.12 15.62
CA PHE A 1108 10.38 -12.07 16.59
C PHE A 1108 11.87 -12.24 16.37
N LEU A 1109 12.63 -12.21 17.46
CA LEU A 1109 14.05 -12.57 17.51
C LEU A 1109 14.27 -13.59 18.63
N GLY A 1110 14.28 -14.86 18.25
CA GLY A 1110 14.25 -15.96 19.21
C GLY A 1110 12.98 -15.90 20.07
N GLN A 1111 13.15 -15.64 21.37
CA GLN A 1111 12.05 -15.50 22.35
C GLN A 1111 11.57 -14.04 22.54
N ASN A 1112 12.20 -13.06 21.88
CA ASN A 1112 11.86 -11.64 22.04
C ASN A 1112 10.89 -11.20 20.97
N HIS A 1113 9.75 -10.63 21.36
CA HIS A 1113 8.71 -10.14 20.44
C HIS A 1113 8.60 -8.61 20.54
N VAL A 1114 8.48 -7.92 19.40
CA VAL A 1114 8.11 -6.50 19.36
C VAL A 1114 7.06 -6.23 18.29
N GLY A 1115 6.14 -5.31 18.52
CA GLY A 1115 5.36 -4.72 17.43
C GLY A 1115 6.29 -3.91 16.51
N ILE A 1116 6.24 -4.17 15.20
CA ILE A 1116 7.05 -3.49 14.19
C ILE A 1116 6.18 -2.69 13.22
N ARG A 1117 6.72 -1.56 12.76
CA ARG A 1117 6.20 -0.76 11.63
C ARG A 1117 7.28 -0.66 10.55
N VAL A 1118 7.06 -1.33 9.43
CA VAL A 1118 7.92 -1.30 8.25
C VAL A 1118 7.83 0.07 7.57
N VAL A 1119 8.98 0.64 7.20
CA VAL A 1119 9.11 1.96 6.56
C VAL A 1119 10.23 1.95 5.53
N ALA A 1120 9.98 2.51 4.34
CA ALA A 1120 11.00 2.80 3.32
C ALA A 1120 11.29 4.29 3.21
N SER A 1121 12.45 4.60 2.63
CA SER A 1121 12.76 5.89 2.05
C SER A 1121 12.25 5.99 0.61
N TYR A 1122 12.09 7.22 0.12
CA TYR A 1122 11.65 7.51 -1.26
C TYR A 1122 12.51 6.85 -2.35
N ALA A 1123 13.81 6.65 -2.10
CA ALA A 1123 14.71 6.00 -3.06
C ALA A 1123 14.51 4.48 -3.09
N GLU A 1124 14.24 3.86 -1.94
CA GLU A 1124 13.93 2.43 -1.85
C GLU A 1124 12.58 2.14 -2.50
N ASP A 1125 11.58 2.99 -2.25
CA ASP A 1125 10.22 2.95 -2.82
C ASP A 1125 10.23 2.78 -4.35
N GLN A 1126 11.03 3.60 -5.05
CA GLN A 1126 11.16 3.56 -6.52
C GLN A 1126 11.82 2.28 -7.06
N ILE A 1127 12.57 1.55 -6.24
CA ILE A 1127 13.32 0.35 -6.66
C ILE A 1127 12.50 -0.93 -6.36
N ILE A 1128 11.66 -0.91 -5.33
CA ILE A 1128 10.85 -2.05 -4.89
C ILE A 1128 9.41 -2.04 -5.42
N THR A 1129 9.02 -0.97 -6.10
CA THR A 1129 7.65 -0.77 -6.58
C THR A 1129 7.19 -1.93 -7.47
N SER A 1130 5.96 -2.39 -7.22
CA SER A 1130 5.32 -3.42 -8.05
C SER A 1130 4.86 -2.86 -9.40
N ASP A 1131 4.78 -1.53 -9.54
CA ASP A 1131 3.94 -0.78 -10.48
C ASP A 1131 4.45 -0.73 -11.93
N PRO A 1132 3.88 -1.49 -12.89
CA PRO A 1132 4.22 -1.41 -14.32
C PRO A 1132 4.27 0.00 -14.93
N ARG A 1133 3.67 1.02 -14.32
CA ARG A 1133 3.81 2.41 -14.75
C ARG A 1133 5.04 3.12 -14.25
N GLN A 1134 5.32 3.05 -12.95
CA GLN A 1134 6.58 3.57 -12.43
C GLN A 1134 7.74 2.90 -13.15
N ILE A 1135 7.62 1.59 -13.41
CA ILE A 1135 8.49 0.81 -14.27
C ILE A 1135 8.63 1.45 -15.67
N LEU A 1136 7.52 1.58 -16.43
CA LEU A 1136 7.53 2.15 -17.79
C LEU A 1136 7.95 3.63 -17.86
N GLU A 1137 7.68 4.43 -16.83
CA GLU A 1137 8.12 5.83 -16.73
C GLU A 1137 9.61 5.94 -16.41
N ILE A 1138 10.14 5.05 -15.56
CA ILE A 1138 11.56 4.94 -15.26
C ILE A 1138 12.32 4.40 -16.49
N GLU A 1139 11.77 3.45 -17.23
CA GLU A 1139 12.32 2.99 -18.52
C GLU A 1139 12.34 4.12 -19.56
N LYS A 1140 11.24 4.86 -19.73
CA LYS A 1140 11.23 6.04 -20.61
C LYS A 1140 12.22 7.12 -20.18
N ALA A 1141 12.32 7.41 -18.88
CA ALA A 1141 13.29 8.37 -18.37
C ALA A 1141 14.75 7.89 -18.60
N LYS A 1142 15.02 6.59 -18.45
CA LYS A 1142 16.31 5.97 -18.81
C LYS A 1142 16.58 6.08 -20.32
N GLU A 1143 15.60 5.85 -21.18
CA GLU A 1143 15.73 6.03 -22.64
C GLU A 1143 15.97 7.50 -23.05
N GLU A 1144 15.24 8.45 -22.46
CA GLU A 1144 15.41 9.89 -22.75
C GLU A 1144 16.76 10.40 -22.25
N TRP A 1145 17.24 9.91 -21.09
CA TRP A 1145 18.58 10.18 -20.58
C TRP A 1145 19.68 9.56 -21.45
N ALA A 1146 19.51 8.31 -21.90
CA ALA A 1146 20.44 7.64 -22.82
C ALA A 1146 20.46 8.25 -24.23
N LYS A 1147 19.43 9.00 -24.62
CA LYS A 1147 19.38 9.82 -25.85
C LYS A 1147 19.97 11.23 -25.67
N THR A 1148 20.36 11.61 -24.45
CA THR A 1148 20.98 12.92 -24.13
C THR A 1148 22.43 12.81 -23.64
N GLN A 1149 22.99 11.59 -23.58
CA GLN A 1149 24.42 11.32 -23.65
C GLN A 1149 24.87 11.10 -25.10
#